data_AF-A0A0M0JVC2-F1
#
_entry.id   AF-A0A0M0JVC2-F1
#
_cell.length_a   1.000
_cell.length_b   1.000
_cell.length_c   1.000
_cell.angle_alpha   90.00
_cell.angle_beta   90.00
_cell.angle_gamma   90.00
#
_symmetry.space_group_name_H-M   'P 1'
#
loop_
_entity.id
_entity.type
_entity.pdbx_description
1 polymer ?
#
loop_
_entity_poly.entity_id
_entity_poly.type
_entity_poly.pdbx_seq_one_letter_code
_entity_poly.pdbx_strand_id
1 'polypeptide(L)'
;MARGGAFWAIGDASSKSTGAVDYALAEAAMDPRDRPGAQTEPSSAKAARSYTPIPWEKERWDIGLPRELDEIMARRGVGIYPWAEVFPTEVPFYRWESQEGLLKSITEADRGLLAGAMEYVPAHRLAEVLESSTISPWTIADQGGGKWRLCHDYSVGTNRVVPSAAFTLPSVWDARADIKPGSHFAKYDIRDGFWHVPIAEDSKKRLVVRHPGTGRLMWATRLPFGYIESPRLFCGITEAVIARLRKQCAGLGIHFHVFVDDVLVIGDTEELTRQGMTLLEAEFAARGLQWAPHKKRGPCRCIEFLGLLICNTEGLRGITITRKRRAKLASEIEAWLALEPVEGDLVADPRELASFLGKLVFVSQVVKGGRTYMQGMLSQFKGLVVDWQRGQVKPASAGWRDLEVSPAFWRDLRWWQGHLDQRSLAPLVGDGEAAEAVLTGTDASNWGTGQVLWLDGAREEASLSFTHAERRRPINWRELLGIVRVCEVGGGRLRGKTVLVETDNMAARGAASKFSSKAADMQELVRRLLRLSETHGFALRVTHTPGEKLDRPDQTSRGDAIEESRFRLRSGEFERLSARFGPFSSFIGAERELAQQSAPAAREGGPRRMWVHPTSSTVGSALRRVQEAMAEHMGQRPTALALVPADGDPAWSKMLRHGLVVGQYPAGSASAVQLATRFTLERDVRITGSFVYALAEGGGVGSLCQVVSDDGDELVVEYWRLDLTKAARKVGPGPIFLREKAGVRESYEADPVQFWSVDHIVGPVVASA
;
A
#
# COMPACT_ATOMS: atom_id res chain seq x y z
N MET A 1 2.67 -13.81 -18.19
CA MET A 1 2.44 -12.34 -18.15
C MET A 1 2.52 -11.88 -16.70
N ALA A 2 3.71 -11.49 -16.26
CA ALA A 2 3.96 -11.02 -14.90
C ALA A 2 3.42 -9.60 -14.73
N ARG A 3 2.44 -9.42 -13.85
CA ARG A 3 2.09 -8.09 -13.34
C ARG A 3 3.27 -7.64 -12.49
N GLY A 4 4.13 -6.78 -13.05
CA GLY A 4 5.18 -6.11 -12.30
C GLY A 4 4.55 -5.26 -11.21
N GLY A 5 4.55 -5.79 -9.98
CA GLY A 5 4.12 -5.08 -8.79
C GLY A 5 4.94 -3.79 -8.64
N ALA A 6 4.25 -2.68 -8.37
CA ALA A 6 4.89 -1.44 -7.98
C ALA A 6 5.52 -1.64 -6.59
N PHE A 7 6.79 -2.09 -6.56
CA PHE A 7 7.54 -2.42 -5.34
C PHE A 7 8.01 -1.21 -4.52
N TRP A 8 7.45 -0.03 -4.75
CA TRP A 8 7.90 1.19 -4.10
C TRP A 8 6.69 2.02 -3.74
N ALA A 9 6.33 2.01 -2.45
CA ALA A 9 5.37 2.96 -1.90
C ALA A 9 5.90 4.36 -2.21
N ILE A 10 5.17 5.08 -3.08
CA ILE A 10 5.43 6.49 -3.36
C ILE A 10 5.00 7.22 -2.09
N GLY A 11 5.95 7.81 -1.37
CA GLY A 11 5.64 8.77 -0.30
C GLY A 11 4.71 9.85 -0.85
N ASP A 12 3.70 10.20 -0.07
CA ASP A 12 2.64 11.13 -0.48
C ASP A 12 3.24 12.46 -0.97
N ALA A 13 3.10 12.71 -2.28
CA ALA A 13 3.64 13.89 -2.95
C ALA A 13 3.02 15.21 -2.45
N SER A 14 1.93 15.13 -1.67
CA SER A 14 1.20 16.29 -1.17
C SER A 14 1.75 16.89 0.13
N SER A 15 2.65 16.23 0.84
CA SER A 15 3.07 16.71 2.18
C SER A 15 3.86 18.03 2.14
N LYS A 16 3.51 18.99 3.00
CA LYS A 16 4.29 20.24 3.21
C LYS A 16 5.69 19.88 3.70
N SER A 17 6.75 20.33 3.00
CA SER A 17 8.12 20.09 3.46
C SER A 17 8.41 20.96 4.68
N THR A 18 8.57 20.34 5.83
CA THR A 18 9.03 21.00 7.05
C THR A 18 10.55 21.13 7.03
N GLY A 19 11.08 22.16 6.36
CA GLY A 19 12.48 22.61 6.49
C GLY A 19 13.59 21.56 6.28
N ALA A 20 14.83 21.96 6.56
CA ALA A 20 15.95 21.04 6.64
C ALA A 20 15.80 20.11 7.87
N VAL A 21 16.24 18.86 7.75
CA VAL A 21 16.18 17.89 8.85
C VAL A 21 17.12 18.33 9.97
N ASP A 22 16.57 18.57 11.16
CA ASP A 22 17.37 18.77 12.37
C ASP A 22 17.90 17.42 12.88
N TYR A 23 19.06 17.03 12.36
CA TYR A 23 19.72 15.79 12.77
C TYR A 23 20.19 15.81 14.23
N ALA A 24 20.46 16.98 14.82
CA ALA A 24 20.89 17.05 16.21
C ALA A 24 19.73 16.70 17.14
N LEU A 25 18.55 17.26 16.84
CA LEU A 25 17.30 16.89 17.50
C LEU A 25 16.96 15.41 17.29
N ALA A 26 17.12 14.89 16.07
CA ALA A 26 16.88 13.49 15.76
C ALA A 26 17.77 12.56 16.61
N GLU A 27 19.08 12.80 16.62
CA GLU A 27 20.09 11.99 17.33
C GLU A 27 19.94 12.07 18.85
N ALA A 28 19.55 13.23 19.40
CA ALA A 28 19.24 13.37 20.83
C ALA A 28 18.05 12.47 21.25
N ALA A 29 17.10 12.27 20.35
CA ALA A 29 15.90 11.44 20.54
C ALA A 29 16.11 9.96 20.19
N MET A 30 17.30 9.56 19.71
CA MET A 30 17.67 8.16 19.49
C MET A 30 18.12 7.47 20.79
N ASP A 31 18.16 6.13 20.76
CA ASP A 31 18.79 5.32 21.80
C ASP A 31 20.22 5.80 22.08
N PRO A 32 20.63 5.96 23.35
CA PRO A 32 21.97 6.43 23.70
C PRO A 32 23.11 5.67 23.02
N ARG A 33 22.93 4.38 22.67
CA ARG A 33 23.94 3.56 22.02
C ARG A 33 24.13 3.83 20.53
N ASP A 34 23.20 4.56 19.90
CA ASP A 34 23.33 4.99 18.51
C ASP A 34 23.85 6.42 18.37
N ARG A 35 24.04 7.12 19.50
CA ARG A 35 24.58 8.49 19.50
C ARG A 35 26.07 8.48 19.17
N PRO A 36 26.58 9.54 18.50
CA PRO A 36 28.01 9.68 18.26
C PRO A 36 28.82 9.54 19.55
N GLY A 37 29.85 8.69 19.56
CA GLY A 37 30.73 8.47 20.72
C GLY A 37 30.23 7.42 21.73
N ALA A 38 29.09 6.76 21.49
CA ALA A 38 28.63 5.67 22.34
C ALA A 38 29.63 4.51 22.37
N GLN A 39 29.90 3.97 23.56
CA GLN A 39 30.71 2.76 23.70
C GLN A 39 29.97 1.58 23.07
N THR A 40 30.58 1.01 22.04
CA THR A 40 30.13 -0.24 21.46
C THR A 40 30.63 -1.40 22.29
N GLU A 41 29.87 -2.47 22.31
CA GLU A 41 30.31 -3.70 22.95
C GLU A 41 31.61 -4.21 22.30
N PRO A 42 32.56 -4.75 23.09
CA PRO A 42 33.77 -5.36 22.56
C PRO A 42 33.46 -6.43 21.50
N SER A 43 34.26 -6.45 20.43
CA SER A 43 34.13 -7.43 19.35
C SER A 43 34.22 -8.88 19.84
N SER A 44 34.97 -9.14 20.93
CA SER A 44 35.12 -10.46 21.55
C SER A 44 33.83 -10.99 22.16
N ALA A 45 33.05 -10.15 22.85
CA ALA A 45 31.77 -10.55 23.44
C ALA A 45 30.72 -10.87 22.36
N LYS A 46 30.71 -10.08 21.28
CA LYS A 46 29.91 -10.36 20.09
C LYS A 46 30.32 -11.67 19.43
N ALA A 47 31.63 -11.91 19.26
CA ALA A 47 32.15 -13.13 18.66
C ALA A 47 31.79 -14.36 19.49
N ALA A 48 31.99 -14.33 20.81
CA ALA A 48 31.67 -15.45 21.70
C ALA A 48 30.20 -15.90 21.57
N ARG A 49 29.26 -14.94 21.54
CA ARG A 49 27.85 -15.28 21.36
C ARG A 49 27.57 -15.89 20.00
N SER A 50 28.27 -15.49 18.94
CA SER A 50 28.02 -16.00 17.58
C SER A 50 28.28 -17.51 17.41
N TYR A 51 29.06 -18.13 18.31
CA TYR A 51 29.33 -19.57 18.39
C TYR A 51 28.37 -20.34 19.31
N THR A 52 27.53 -19.65 20.09
CA THR A 52 26.60 -20.33 21.01
C THR A 52 25.56 -21.10 20.19
N PRO A 53 25.29 -22.39 20.52
CA PRO A 53 24.31 -23.19 19.80
C PRO A 53 22.92 -22.55 19.74
N ILE A 54 22.22 -22.80 18.63
CA ILE A 54 20.82 -22.42 18.44
C ILE A 54 19.99 -23.72 18.46
N PRO A 55 19.53 -24.15 19.65
CA PRO A 55 18.75 -25.38 19.76
C PRO A 55 17.38 -25.23 19.09
N TRP A 56 16.86 -26.35 18.62
CA TRP A 56 15.48 -26.44 18.14
C TRP A 56 14.77 -27.50 18.95
N GLU A 57 13.81 -27.04 19.73
CA GLU A 57 12.97 -27.86 20.60
C GLU A 57 11.57 -27.85 19.99
N LYS A 58 11.18 -28.96 19.37
CA LYS A 58 9.93 -29.09 18.62
C LYS A 58 8.70 -28.75 19.46
N GLU A 59 8.77 -29.09 20.73
CA GLU A 59 7.72 -28.94 21.74
C GLU A 59 7.36 -27.46 21.97
N ARG A 60 8.30 -26.54 21.68
CA ARG A 60 8.07 -25.09 21.79
C ARG A 60 7.25 -24.51 20.65
N TRP A 61 7.01 -25.28 19.58
CA TRP A 61 6.41 -24.80 18.33
C TRP A 61 5.01 -25.33 18.05
N ASP A 62 4.45 -26.18 18.92
CA ASP A 62 3.04 -26.60 18.87
C ASP A 62 2.12 -25.47 19.36
N ILE A 63 1.87 -24.50 18.48
CA ILE A 63 1.18 -23.23 18.83
C ILE A 63 0.03 -22.90 17.89
N GLY A 64 -0.39 -23.85 17.07
CA GLY A 64 -1.40 -23.64 16.03
C GLY A 64 -0.88 -22.80 14.86
N LEU A 65 0.34 -23.10 14.38
CA LEU A 65 0.87 -22.50 13.17
C LEU A 65 0.09 -22.97 11.92
N PRO A 66 0.11 -22.19 10.82
CA PRO A 66 -0.30 -22.70 9.52
C PRO A 66 0.40 -24.01 9.19
N ARG A 67 -0.31 -24.93 8.52
CA ARG A 67 0.14 -26.31 8.28
C ARG A 67 1.59 -26.43 7.80
N GLU A 68 2.00 -25.66 6.80
CA GLU A 68 3.37 -25.68 6.26
C GLU A 68 4.41 -25.36 7.34
N LEU A 69 4.16 -24.31 8.14
CA LEU A 69 5.09 -23.85 9.17
C LEU A 69 5.09 -24.78 10.40
N ASP A 70 3.95 -25.40 10.72
CA ASP A 70 3.84 -26.44 11.74
C ASP A 70 4.65 -27.69 11.37
N GLU A 71 4.51 -28.16 10.11
CA GLU A 71 5.30 -29.28 9.58
C GLU A 71 6.81 -28.99 9.67
N ILE A 72 7.23 -27.74 9.44
CA ILE A 72 8.62 -27.31 9.54
C ILE A 72 9.09 -27.24 11.01
N MET A 73 8.40 -26.49 11.86
CA MET A 73 8.94 -26.14 13.20
C MET A 73 8.55 -27.12 14.30
N ALA A 74 7.37 -27.74 14.24
CA ALA A 74 6.91 -28.63 15.31
C ALA A 74 7.15 -30.11 15.00
N ARG A 75 7.35 -30.48 13.72
CA ARG A 75 7.36 -31.90 13.31
C ARG A 75 8.69 -32.36 12.74
N ARG A 76 9.02 -31.93 11.51
CA ARG A 76 10.03 -32.59 10.67
C ARG A 76 11.20 -31.69 10.29
N GLY A 77 10.94 -30.42 9.99
CA GLY A 77 11.89 -29.52 9.33
C GLY A 77 11.57 -29.30 7.85
N VAL A 78 12.30 -28.37 7.25
CA VAL A 78 12.12 -27.98 5.85
C VAL A 78 12.42 -29.16 4.92
N GLY A 79 11.40 -29.60 4.20
CA GLY A 79 11.52 -30.56 3.11
C GLY A 79 11.92 -29.88 1.81
N ILE A 80 12.95 -30.38 1.14
CA ILE A 80 13.44 -29.86 -0.15
C ILE A 80 13.14 -30.89 -1.23
N TYR A 81 12.05 -30.68 -1.95
CA TYR A 81 11.55 -31.58 -2.99
C TYR A 81 11.71 -30.93 -4.36
N PRO A 82 12.80 -31.23 -5.08
CA PRO A 82 12.99 -30.70 -6.42
C PRO A 82 12.04 -31.36 -7.42
N TRP A 83 11.64 -30.65 -8.48
CA TRP A 83 10.80 -31.21 -9.54
C TRP A 83 11.58 -32.11 -10.53
N ALA A 84 12.91 -32.07 -10.46
CA ALA A 84 13.81 -32.94 -11.21
C ALA A 84 14.97 -33.34 -10.29
N GLU A 85 15.35 -34.61 -10.32
CA GLU A 85 16.53 -35.07 -9.60
C GLU A 85 17.78 -34.38 -10.17
N VAL A 86 18.67 -33.96 -9.27
CA VAL A 86 19.93 -33.34 -9.67
C VAL A 86 20.96 -34.43 -9.85
N PHE A 87 21.61 -34.45 -11.01
CA PHE A 87 22.72 -35.37 -11.22
C PHE A 87 23.89 -35.02 -10.28
N PRO A 88 24.65 -36.03 -9.82
CA PRO A 88 25.81 -35.80 -8.97
C PRO A 88 26.82 -34.90 -9.66
N THR A 89 27.20 -33.83 -8.99
CA THR A 89 28.16 -32.86 -9.52
C THR A 89 28.86 -32.15 -8.37
N GLU A 90 30.11 -31.76 -8.61
CA GLU A 90 30.87 -30.93 -7.69
C GLU A 90 31.34 -29.70 -8.43
N VAL A 91 31.03 -28.53 -7.87
CA VAL A 91 31.54 -27.27 -8.37
C VAL A 91 32.69 -26.85 -7.47
N PRO A 92 33.93 -26.72 -8.00
CA PRO A 92 35.08 -26.29 -7.22
C PRO A 92 34.85 -24.93 -6.55
N PHE A 93 35.55 -24.68 -5.46
CA PHE A 93 35.56 -23.36 -4.83
C PHE A 93 35.92 -22.25 -5.83
N TYR A 94 35.24 -21.13 -5.71
CA TYR A 94 35.71 -19.89 -6.33
C TYR A 94 37.05 -19.51 -5.73
N ARG A 95 37.95 -18.97 -6.55
CA ARG A 95 39.23 -18.47 -6.08
C ARG A 95 39.00 -17.35 -5.07
N TRP A 96 39.49 -17.52 -3.84
CA TRP A 96 39.48 -16.44 -2.85
C TRP A 96 40.37 -15.29 -3.32
N GLU A 97 39.85 -14.07 -3.22
CA GLU A 97 40.57 -12.85 -3.58
C GLU A 97 41.75 -12.57 -2.64
N SER A 98 41.67 -13.03 -1.38
CA SER A 98 42.70 -12.83 -0.36
C SER A 98 42.80 -14.00 0.62
N GLN A 99 43.95 -14.11 1.29
CA GLN A 99 44.15 -15.07 2.38
C GLN A 99 43.21 -14.79 3.57
N GLU A 100 42.89 -13.53 3.83
CA GLU A 100 41.88 -13.17 4.82
C GLU A 100 40.53 -13.77 4.45
N GLY A 101 40.10 -13.67 3.19
CA GLY A 101 38.84 -14.25 2.73
C GLY A 101 38.76 -15.77 2.96
N LEU A 102 39.87 -16.49 2.73
CA LEU A 102 39.95 -17.92 3.05
C LEU A 102 39.81 -18.16 4.57
N LEU A 103 40.56 -17.44 5.41
CA LEU A 103 40.50 -17.59 6.86
C LEU A 103 39.10 -17.28 7.42
N LYS A 104 38.42 -16.24 6.88
CA LYS A 104 37.03 -15.92 7.24
C LYS A 104 36.07 -17.03 6.82
N SER A 105 36.29 -17.64 5.66
CA SER A 105 35.47 -18.77 5.19
C SER A 105 35.64 -20.00 6.09
N ILE A 106 36.87 -20.29 6.52
CA ILE A 106 37.16 -21.36 7.49
C ILE A 106 36.46 -21.08 8.82
N THR A 107 36.65 -19.87 9.37
CA THR A 107 36.07 -19.46 10.65
C THR A 107 34.55 -19.58 10.67
N GLU A 108 33.89 -19.21 9.58
CA GLU A 108 32.43 -19.29 9.47
C GLU A 108 31.92 -20.73 9.28
N ALA A 109 32.68 -21.58 8.59
CA ALA A 109 32.37 -23.01 8.52
C ALA A 109 32.45 -23.66 9.91
N ASP A 110 33.51 -23.36 10.68
CA ASP A 110 33.66 -23.80 12.07
C ASP A 110 32.54 -23.24 12.96
N ARG A 111 32.14 -21.98 12.76
CA ARG A 111 30.99 -21.38 13.46
C ARG A 111 29.70 -22.11 13.15
N GLY A 112 29.45 -22.45 11.89
CA GLY A 112 28.28 -23.22 11.48
C GLY A 112 28.22 -24.60 12.16
N LEU A 113 29.36 -25.28 12.26
CA LEU A 113 29.49 -26.55 12.97
C LEU A 113 29.21 -26.40 14.47
N LEU A 114 29.84 -25.42 15.12
CA LEU A 114 29.71 -25.20 16.57
C LEU A 114 28.31 -24.69 16.97
N ALA A 115 27.70 -23.86 16.14
CA ALA A 115 26.34 -23.37 16.35
C ALA A 115 25.25 -24.42 16.07
N GLY A 116 25.62 -25.56 15.47
CA GLY A 116 24.70 -26.63 15.05
C GLY A 116 23.88 -26.28 13.80
N ALA A 117 24.34 -25.31 13.00
CA ALA A 117 23.75 -24.95 11.71
C ALA A 117 24.23 -25.84 10.55
N MET A 118 25.39 -26.44 10.73
CA MET A 118 26.03 -27.39 9.83
C MET A 118 26.47 -28.62 10.62
N GLU A 119 26.60 -29.75 9.94
CA GLU A 119 27.30 -30.92 10.48
C GLU A 119 28.10 -31.60 9.37
N TYR A 120 29.14 -32.35 9.76
CA TYR A 120 29.84 -33.20 8.80
C TYR A 120 28.93 -34.31 8.32
N VAL A 121 29.01 -34.63 7.03
CA VAL A 121 28.29 -35.78 6.47
C VAL A 121 28.80 -37.06 7.17
N PRO A 122 27.91 -37.84 7.81
CA PRO A 122 28.31 -39.08 8.47
C PRO A 122 28.91 -40.07 7.49
N ALA A 123 29.89 -40.86 7.93
CA ALA A 123 30.62 -41.80 7.07
C ALA A 123 29.69 -42.76 6.29
N HIS A 124 28.64 -43.27 6.94
CA HIS A 124 27.67 -44.18 6.32
C HIS A 124 26.77 -43.52 5.27
N ARG A 125 26.76 -42.18 5.16
CA ARG A 125 25.98 -41.40 4.19
C ARG A 125 26.84 -40.82 3.06
N LEU A 126 28.16 -40.97 3.12
CA LEU A 126 29.07 -40.37 2.13
C LEU A 126 28.82 -40.88 0.71
N ALA A 127 28.65 -42.20 0.54
CA ALA A 127 28.37 -42.79 -0.77
C ALA A 127 27.07 -42.22 -1.37
N GLU A 128 25.98 -42.19 -0.58
CA GLU A 128 24.71 -41.61 -1.03
C GLU A 128 24.87 -40.14 -1.45
N VAL A 129 25.57 -39.33 -0.66
CA VAL A 129 25.77 -37.91 -0.99
C VAL A 129 26.59 -37.75 -2.27
N LEU A 130 27.66 -38.52 -2.44
CA LEU A 130 28.47 -38.48 -3.66
C LEU A 130 27.71 -38.97 -4.91
N GLU A 131 26.71 -39.82 -4.74
CA GLU A 131 25.90 -40.40 -5.82
C GLU A 131 24.56 -39.68 -6.07
N SER A 132 24.17 -38.69 -5.24
CA SER A 132 22.86 -38.04 -5.36
C SER A 132 22.82 -36.54 -5.08
N SER A 133 23.95 -35.92 -4.73
CA SER A 133 24.01 -34.50 -4.35
C SER A 133 24.82 -33.66 -5.34
N THR A 134 24.46 -32.38 -5.41
CA THR A 134 25.37 -31.34 -5.88
C THR A 134 26.18 -30.80 -4.70
N ILE A 135 27.50 -30.87 -4.79
CA ILE A 135 28.41 -30.24 -3.84
C ILE A 135 28.64 -28.80 -4.31
N SER A 136 28.06 -27.85 -3.56
CA SER A 136 28.11 -26.42 -3.86
C SER A 136 29.38 -25.77 -3.30
N PRO A 137 29.90 -24.71 -3.95
CA PRO A 137 31.02 -23.93 -3.45
C PRO A 137 30.54 -22.84 -2.48
N TRP A 138 31.49 -22.15 -1.86
CA TRP A 138 31.23 -20.98 -1.03
C TRP A 138 31.53 -19.69 -1.80
N THR A 139 30.74 -18.66 -1.54
CA THR A 139 30.98 -17.29 -2.02
C THR A 139 31.18 -16.38 -0.82
N ILE A 140 32.20 -15.52 -0.89
CA ILE A 140 32.48 -14.54 0.16
C ILE A 140 32.52 -13.15 -0.46
N ALA A 141 31.87 -12.19 0.21
CA ALA A 141 31.88 -10.78 -0.17
C ALA A 141 32.41 -9.92 0.98
N ASP A 142 33.44 -9.13 0.70
CA ASP A 142 33.88 -8.05 1.60
C ASP A 142 32.90 -6.87 1.46
N GLN A 143 32.26 -6.48 2.56
CA GLN A 143 31.39 -5.30 2.60
C GLN A 143 32.12 -4.04 3.06
N GLY A 144 33.43 -4.12 3.28
CA GLY A 144 34.26 -3.07 3.87
C GLY A 144 34.09 -2.97 5.39
N GLY A 145 35.07 -2.33 6.04
CA GLY A 145 35.04 -2.13 7.50
C GLY A 145 35.11 -3.43 8.31
N GLY A 146 35.76 -4.47 7.76
CA GLY A 146 35.93 -5.77 8.40
C GLY A 146 34.68 -6.65 8.42
N LYS A 147 33.61 -6.27 7.71
CA LYS A 147 32.36 -7.01 7.63
C LYS A 147 32.35 -7.90 6.38
N TRP A 148 32.40 -9.20 6.62
CA TRP A 148 32.34 -10.21 5.57
C TRP A 148 30.95 -10.85 5.54
N ARG A 149 30.43 -11.14 4.34
CA ARG A 149 29.23 -11.97 4.17
C ARG A 149 29.58 -13.21 3.38
N LEU A 150 29.27 -14.35 3.97
CA LEU A 150 29.54 -15.65 3.40
C LEU A 150 28.21 -16.31 3.02
N CYS A 151 28.14 -16.86 1.82
CA CYS A 151 26.95 -17.51 1.27
C CYS A 151 27.35 -18.82 0.60
N HIS A 152 26.55 -19.87 0.79
CA HIS A 152 26.69 -21.08 -0.02
C HIS A 152 26.09 -20.81 -1.39
N ASP A 153 26.79 -21.18 -2.46
CA ASP A 153 26.25 -20.97 -3.80
C ASP A 153 25.44 -22.18 -4.26
N TYR A 154 24.16 -22.21 -3.85
CA TYR A 154 23.21 -23.22 -4.34
C TYR A 154 22.65 -22.88 -5.73
N SER A 155 23.04 -21.75 -6.36
CA SER A 155 22.56 -21.35 -7.69
C SER A 155 23.10 -22.25 -8.83
N VAL A 156 24.19 -22.97 -8.56
CA VAL A 156 24.79 -23.93 -9.51
C VAL A 156 24.12 -25.30 -9.48
N GLY A 157 23.32 -25.60 -8.46
CA GLY A 157 22.67 -26.89 -8.24
C GLY A 157 21.23 -26.73 -7.76
N THR A 158 21.00 -26.94 -6.47
CA THR A 158 19.68 -27.06 -5.82
C THR A 158 18.70 -25.94 -6.17
N ASN A 159 19.11 -24.68 -6.22
CA ASN A 159 18.19 -23.58 -6.53
C ASN A 159 17.65 -23.62 -7.97
N ARG A 160 18.24 -24.41 -8.87
CA ARG A 160 17.79 -24.56 -10.26
C ARG A 160 16.60 -25.49 -10.42
N VAL A 161 16.34 -26.34 -9.41
CA VAL A 161 15.36 -27.44 -9.49
C VAL A 161 14.30 -27.38 -8.39
N VAL A 162 14.35 -26.37 -7.53
CA VAL A 162 13.45 -26.19 -6.39
C VAL A 162 12.45 -25.07 -6.67
N PRO A 163 11.15 -25.27 -6.40
CA PRO A 163 10.14 -24.23 -6.54
C PRO A 163 10.39 -23.11 -5.54
N SER A 164 10.26 -21.89 -6.05
CA SER A 164 10.26 -20.70 -5.22
C SER A 164 9.01 -19.88 -5.49
N ALA A 165 8.36 -19.45 -4.42
CA ALA A 165 7.20 -18.59 -4.47
C ALA A 165 7.62 -17.13 -4.27
N ALA A 166 7.02 -16.24 -5.04
CA ALA A 166 7.16 -14.82 -4.79
C ALA A 166 6.53 -14.48 -3.43
N PHE A 167 7.24 -13.67 -2.64
CA PHE A 167 6.73 -13.13 -1.39
C PHE A 167 7.05 -11.63 -1.31
N THR A 168 6.26 -10.90 -0.54
CA THR A 168 6.42 -9.45 -0.37
C THR A 168 6.91 -9.19 1.03
N LEU A 169 7.92 -8.32 1.15
CA LEU A 169 8.40 -7.86 2.45
C LEU A 169 7.69 -6.55 2.83
N PRO A 170 7.37 -6.35 4.12
CA PRO A 170 6.89 -5.06 4.60
C PRO A 170 7.88 -3.93 4.33
N SER A 171 7.38 -2.71 4.37
CA SER A 171 8.14 -1.49 4.21
C SER A 171 8.01 -0.62 5.47
N VAL A 172 8.90 0.36 5.61
CA VAL A 172 8.82 1.39 6.64
C VAL A 172 7.49 2.17 6.59
N TRP A 173 6.82 2.20 5.44
CA TRP A 173 5.56 2.89 5.23
C TRP A 173 4.37 2.13 5.78
N ASP A 174 4.47 0.81 5.95
CA ASP A 174 3.45 0.01 6.63
C ASP A 174 3.44 0.33 8.13
N ALA A 175 4.62 0.54 8.72
CA ALA A 175 4.75 0.98 10.11
C ALA A 175 4.20 2.39 10.36
N ARG A 176 4.21 3.27 9.34
CA ARG A 176 3.76 4.67 9.45
C ARG A 176 2.33 4.80 9.97
N ALA A 177 1.43 3.89 9.59
CA ALA A 177 0.01 3.94 9.93
C ALA A 177 -0.26 3.83 11.45
N ASP A 178 0.66 3.20 12.19
CA ASP A 178 0.54 2.97 13.63
C ASP A 178 1.22 4.08 14.47
N ILE A 179 1.83 5.09 13.85
CA ILE A 179 2.63 6.10 14.56
C ILE A 179 1.77 7.30 14.96
N LYS A 180 1.46 7.40 16.26
CA LYS A 180 0.76 8.53 16.88
C LYS A 180 1.75 9.56 17.44
N PRO A 181 1.30 10.79 17.77
CA PRO A 181 2.18 11.81 18.38
C PRO A 181 2.88 11.35 19.67
N GLY A 182 2.26 10.45 20.44
CA GLY A 182 2.84 9.89 21.68
C GLY A 182 3.80 8.71 21.47
N SER A 183 3.86 8.15 20.26
CA SER A 183 4.46 6.83 20.07
C SER A 183 5.98 6.80 20.27
N HIS A 184 6.45 5.70 20.85
CA HIS A 184 7.87 5.36 20.98
C HIS A 184 8.19 4.04 20.29
N PHE A 185 9.44 3.88 19.91
CA PHE A 185 9.92 2.75 19.14
C PHE A 185 10.93 1.92 19.91
N ALA A 186 10.89 0.61 19.70
CA ALA A 186 11.99 -0.29 20.06
C ALA A 186 12.28 -1.24 18.90
N LYS A 187 13.52 -1.69 18.78
CA LYS A 187 13.96 -2.58 17.70
C LYS A 187 14.78 -3.74 18.23
N TYR A 188 14.54 -4.92 17.67
CA TYR A 188 15.27 -6.15 17.92
C TYR A 188 15.74 -6.73 16.59
N ASP A 189 16.90 -7.38 16.61
CA ASP A 189 17.47 -8.11 15.48
C ASP A 189 17.58 -9.58 15.91
N ILE A 190 16.90 -10.48 15.20
CA ILE A 190 17.00 -11.91 15.42
C ILE A 190 18.41 -12.34 15.01
N ARG A 191 19.11 -13.01 15.93
CA ARG A 191 20.49 -13.40 15.74
C ARG A 191 20.53 -14.60 14.79
N ASP A 192 21.29 -14.53 13.70
CA ASP A 192 21.46 -15.68 12.79
C ASP A 192 20.10 -16.30 12.39
N GLY A 193 19.11 -15.47 12.05
CA GLY A 193 17.70 -15.88 12.02
C GLY A 193 17.41 -17.18 11.26
N PHE A 194 17.97 -17.35 10.07
CA PHE A 194 17.81 -18.58 9.28
C PHE A 194 18.21 -19.85 10.04
N TRP A 195 19.18 -19.78 10.95
CA TRP A 195 19.65 -20.93 11.71
C TRP A 195 18.66 -21.44 12.76
N HIS A 196 17.58 -20.69 13.02
CA HIS A 196 16.48 -21.18 13.86
C HIS A 196 15.60 -22.21 13.14
N VAL A 197 15.62 -22.24 11.81
CA VAL A 197 14.72 -23.09 11.02
C VAL A 197 15.43 -24.39 10.66
N PRO A 198 14.94 -25.56 11.12
CA PRO A 198 15.52 -26.89 10.83
C PRO A 198 15.34 -27.31 9.37
N ILE A 199 16.32 -28.05 8.85
CA ILE A 199 16.20 -28.83 7.60
C ILE A 199 15.82 -30.27 7.96
N ALA A 200 14.89 -30.86 7.20
CA ALA A 200 14.51 -32.25 7.36
C ALA A 200 15.68 -33.20 7.03
N GLU A 201 15.80 -34.31 7.75
CA GLU A 201 16.93 -35.24 7.64
C GLU A 201 17.18 -35.73 6.20
N ASP A 202 16.13 -36.09 5.48
CA ASP A 202 16.19 -36.56 4.09
C ASP A 202 16.52 -35.44 3.07
N SER A 203 16.39 -34.19 3.49
CA SER A 203 16.62 -32.99 2.66
C SER A 203 18.03 -32.41 2.83
N LYS A 204 18.77 -32.75 3.90
CA LYS A 204 20.14 -32.26 4.14
C LYS A 204 21.08 -32.55 2.97
N LYS A 205 20.91 -33.70 2.29
CA LYS A 205 21.68 -34.08 1.10
C LYS A 205 21.51 -33.13 -0.10
N ARG A 206 20.53 -32.22 -0.06
CA ARG A 206 20.36 -31.18 -1.10
C ARG A 206 21.14 -29.89 -0.78
N LEU A 207 21.76 -29.78 0.39
CA LEU A 207 22.44 -28.58 0.85
C LEU A 207 23.88 -28.87 1.29
N VAL A 208 24.66 -29.49 0.40
CA VAL A 208 26.00 -30.00 0.69
C VAL A 208 27.07 -29.03 0.19
N VAL A 209 28.10 -28.80 1.02
CA VAL A 209 29.29 -28.01 0.69
C VAL A 209 30.55 -28.70 1.25
N ARG A 210 31.74 -28.26 0.82
CA ARG A 210 33.00 -28.65 1.48
C ARG A 210 33.40 -27.64 2.53
N HIS A 211 34.05 -28.11 3.58
CA HIS A 211 34.74 -27.24 4.54
C HIS A 211 35.96 -26.59 3.85
N PRO A 212 36.08 -25.24 3.81
CA PRO A 212 37.16 -24.55 3.10
C PRO A 212 38.57 -24.93 3.54
N GLY A 213 38.75 -25.23 4.84
CA GLY A 213 40.07 -25.60 5.40
C GLY A 213 40.42 -27.09 5.38
N THR A 214 39.44 -27.99 5.55
CA THR A 214 39.70 -29.43 5.74
C THR A 214 39.30 -30.27 4.52
N GLY A 215 38.54 -29.70 3.57
CA GLY A 215 38.01 -30.39 2.40
C GLY A 215 36.89 -31.40 2.70
N ARG A 216 36.54 -31.61 3.98
CA ARG A 216 35.51 -32.57 4.40
C ARG A 216 34.12 -32.11 3.95
N LEU A 217 33.26 -33.07 3.59
CA LEU A 217 31.86 -32.80 3.25
C LEU A 217 31.06 -32.46 4.50
N MET A 218 30.25 -31.41 4.37
CA MET A 218 29.31 -30.96 5.38
C MET A 218 27.98 -30.62 4.69
N TRP A 219 26.89 -30.70 5.44
CA TRP A 219 25.58 -30.26 4.97
C TRP A 219 24.94 -29.31 5.97
N ALA A 220 23.96 -28.56 5.49
CA ALA A 220 23.17 -27.66 6.33
C ALA A 220 22.09 -28.44 7.10
N THR A 221 22.09 -28.29 8.43
CA THR A 221 21.04 -28.81 9.33
C THR A 221 19.97 -27.75 9.59
N ARG A 222 20.25 -26.49 9.25
CA ARG A 222 19.37 -25.32 9.34
C ARG A 222 19.30 -24.58 8.02
N LEU A 223 18.35 -23.67 7.84
CA LEU A 223 18.31 -22.86 6.61
C LEU A 223 19.62 -22.09 6.42
N PRO A 224 20.34 -22.28 5.30
CA PRO A 224 21.58 -21.58 5.03
C PRO A 224 21.33 -20.29 4.24
N PHE A 225 22.30 -19.37 4.28
CA PHE A 225 22.37 -18.30 3.29
C PHE A 225 22.70 -18.88 1.91
N GLY A 226 21.98 -18.38 0.89
CA GLY A 226 22.16 -18.77 -0.50
C GLY A 226 21.18 -19.82 -1.02
N TYR A 227 20.40 -20.48 -0.15
CA TYR A 227 19.27 -21.30 -0.58
C TYR A 227 18.07 -20.40 -0.92
N ILE A 228 17.44 -20.62 -2.08
CA ILE A 228 16.47 -19.69 -2.69
C ILE A 228 15.23 -19.47 -1.82
N GLU A 229 14.78 -20.49 -1.08
CA GLU A 229 13.59 -20.41 -0.22
C GLU A 229 13.89 -19.97 1.21
N SER A 230 15.17 -19.86 1.62
CA SER A 230 15.51 -19.47 3.00
C SER A 230 14.82 -18.17 3.44
N PRO A 231 14.81 -17.08 2.63
CA PRO A 231 14.14 -15.85 3.00
C PRO A 231 12.63 -16.00 3.17
N ARG A 232 11.94 -16.69 2.25
CA ARG A 232 10.48 -16.86 2.31
C ARG A 232 10.08 -17.65 3.54
N LEU A 233 10.72 -18.80 3.76
CA LEU A 233 10.39 -19.70 4.85
C LEU A 233 10.63 -19.02 6.20
N PHE A 234 11.77 -18.35 6.36
CA PHE A 234 12.06 -17.63 7.59
C PHE A 234 11.11 -16.47 7.84
N CYS A 235 10.79 -15.67 6.81
CA CYS A 235 9.78 -14.61 6.94
C CYS A 235 8.40 -15.17 7.32
N GLY A 236 8.03 -16.33 6.80
CA GLY A 236 6.79 -17.01 7.20
C GLY A 236 6.77 -17.34 8.69
N ILE A 237 7.88 -17.84 9.23
CA ILE A 237 8.02 -18.13 10.67
C ILE A 237 7.97 -16.86 11.50
N THR A 238 8.76 -15.84 11.18
CA THR A 238 8.81 -14.62 11.99
C THR A 238 7.49 -13.86 11.93
N GLU A 239 6.85 -13.79 10.77
CA GLU A 239 5.52 -13.19 10.62
C GLU A 239 4.45 -13.97 11.40
N ALA A 240 4.49 -15.31 11.42
CA ALA A 240 3.54 -16.09 12.21
C ALA A 240 3.70 -15.89 13.72
N VAL A 241 4.95 -15.78 14.22
CA VAL A 241 5.23 -15.44 15.62
C VAL A 241 4.70 -14.04 15.96
N ILE A 242 4.98 -13.06 15.11
CA ILE A 242 4.56 -11.68 15.34
C ILE A 242 3.05 -11.50 15.19
N ALA A 243 2.39 -12.25 14.30
CA ALA A 243 0.93 -12.24 14.16
C ALA A 243 0.22 -12.64 15.46
N ARG A 244 0.80 -13.56 16.24
CA ARG A 244 0.29 -13.93 17.56
C ARG A 244 0.36 -12.77 18.54
N LEU A 245 1.47 -12.04 18.58
CA LEU A 245 1.64 -10.83 19.39
C LEU A 245 0.66 -9.73 18.97
N ARG A 246 0.46 -9.52 17.65
CA ARG A 246 -0.54 -8.57 17.14
C ARG A 246 -1.96 -8.93 17.60
N LYS A 247 -2.31 -10.23 17.57
CA LYS A 247 -3.61 -10.71 18.06
C LYS A 247 -3.77 -10.48 19.57
N GLN A 248 -2.73 -10.75 20.35
CA GLN A 248 -2.73 -10.55 21.80
C GLN A 248 -2.85 -9.07 22.18
N CYS A 249 -2.25 -8.18 21.38
CA CYS A 249 -2.20 -6.75 21.66
C CYS A 249 -3.26 -5.92 20.93
N ALA A 250 -4.21 -6.57 20.25
CA ALA A 250 -5.24 -5.90 19.48
C ALA A 250 -6.03 -4.92 20.38
N GLY A 251 -6.03 -3.64 20.01
CA GLY A 251 -6.70 -2.57 20.76
C GLY A 251 -5.93 -2.00 21.96
N LEU A 252 -4.72 -2.49 22.26
CA LEU A 252 -3.91 -2.00 23.41
C LEU A 252 -2.95 -0.84 23.07
N GLY A 253 -2.90 -0.40 21.80
CA GLY A 253 -1.94 0.62 21.36
C GLY A 253 -0.50 0.12 21.30
N ILE A 254 -0.30 -1.20 21.11
CA ILE A 254 1.00 -1.84 20.90
C ILE A 254 0.97 -2.54 19.54
N HIS A 255 1.92 -2.20 18.69
CA HIS A 255 2.01 -2.63 17.31
C HIS A 255 3.37 -3.27 17.06
N PHE A 256 3.39 -4.33 16.26
CA PHE A 256 4.59 -5.09 15.92
C PHE A 256 4.75 -5.20 14.42
N HIS A 257 5.93 -4.87 13.92
CA HIS A 257 6.31 -5.01 12.51
C HIS A 257 7.56 -5.87 12.42
N VAL A 258 7.60 -6.81 11.50
CA VAL A 258 8.78 -7.64 11.29
C VAL A 258 9.21 -7.62 9.83
N PHE A 259 10.51 -7.52 9.64
CA PHE A 259 11.14 -7.55 8.33
C PHE A 259 12.31 -8.51 8.40
N VAL A 260 12.12 -9.73 7.90
CA VAL A 260 13.13 -10.79 8.01
C VAL A 260 13.56 -10.96 9.48
N ASP A 261 14.74 -10.46 9.86
CA ASP A 261 15.32 -10.53 11.20
C ASP A 261 14.99 -9.31 12.09
N ASP A 262 14.61 -8.17 11.50
CA ASP A 262 14.38 -6.92 12.24
C ASP A 262 12.93 -6.84 12.72
N VAL A 263 12.72 -6.81 14.04
CA VAL A 263 11.41 -6.58 14.66
C VAL A 263 11.34 -5.18 15.25
N LEU A 264 10.38 -4.39 14.78
CA LEU A 264 10.02 -3.07 15.28
C LEU A 264 8.79 -3.17 16.18
N VAL A 265 8.91 -2.64 17.39
CA VAL A 265 7.82 -2.47 18.35
C VAL A 265 7.46 -0.99 18.38
N ILE A 266 6.17 -0.68 18.27
CA ILE A 266 5.62 0.67 18.36
C ILE A 266 4.55 0.65 19.45
N GLY A 267 4.77 1.42 20.51
CA GLY A 267 3.74 1.68 21.51
C GLY A 267 3.24 3.11 21.37
N ASP A 268 1.95 3.34 21.63
CA ASP A 268 1.36 4.69 21.64
C ASP A 268 1.96 5.62 22.71
N THR A 269 2.60 5.04 23.73
CA THR A 269 3.38 5.72 24.78
C THR A 269 4.67 4.96 25.05
N GLU A 270 5.58 5.55 25.84
CA GLU A 270 6.83 4.90 26.22
C GLU A 270 6.59 3.62 27.03
N GLU A 271 5.61 3.65 27.93
CA GLU A 271 5.18 2.54 28.78
C GLU A 271 4.64 1.40 27.94
N LEU A 272 3.79 1.69 26.95
CA LEU A 272 3.26 0.69 26.03
C LEU A 272 4.35 0.09 25.14
N THR A 273 5.35 0.88 24.74
CA THR A 273 6.52 0.34 24.03
C THR A 273 7.31 -0.60 24.92
N ARG A 274 7.55 -0.25 26.20
CA ARG A 274 8.21 -1.16 27.16
C ARG A 274 7.41 -2.44 27.37
N GLN A 275 6.09 -2.35 27.50
CA GLN A 275 5.22 -3.52 27.61
C GLN A 275 5.33 -4.41 26.36
N GLY A 276 5.31 -3.82 25.16
CA GLY A 276 5.52 -4.53 23.92
C GLY A 276 6.88 -5.23 23.83
N MET A 277 7.94 -4.58 24.32
CA MET A 277 9.27 -5.17 24.44
C MET A 277 9.27 -6.41 25.34
N THR A 278 8.65 -6.33 26.52
CA THR A 278 8.54 -7.47 27.45
C THR A 278 7.77 -8.62 26.83
N LEU A 279 6.66 -8.35 26.13
CA LEU A 279 5.87 -9.37 25.45
C LEU A 279 6.67 -10.04 24.31
N LEU A 280 7.41 -9.26 23.53
CA LEU A 280 8.26 -9.78 22.47
C LEU A 280 9.37 -10.68 23.03
N GLU A 281 10.05 -10.24 24.09
CA GLU A 281 11.11 -11.02 24.74
C GLU A 281 10.56 -12.32 25.34
N ALA A 282 9.36 -12.29 25.93
CA ALA A 282 8.69 -13.47 26.46
C ALA A 282 8.31 -14.46 25.34
N GLU A 283 7.77 -13.98 24.21
CA GLU A 283 7.44 -14.84 23.07
C GLU A 283 8.71 -15.44 22.45
N PHE A 284 9.77 -14.64 22.29
CA PHE A 284 11.06 -15.14 21.82
C PHE A 284 11.64 -16.21 22.74
N ALA A 285 11.63 -16.00 24.06
CA ALA A 285 12.07 -16.99 25.03
C ALA A 285 11.22 -18.28 24.97
N ALA A 286 9.89 -18.14 24.86
CA ALA A 286 8.96 -19.27 24.76
C ALA A 286 9.21 -20.12 23.51
N ARG A 287 9.67 -19.52 22.40
CA ARG A 287 10.01 -20.23 21.15
C ARG A 287 11.47 -20.64 21.02
N GLY A 288 12.33 -20.19 21.93
CA GLY A 288 13.78 -20.35 21.82
C GLY A 288 14.39 -19.50 20.70
N LEU A 289 13.71 -18.44 20.25
CA LEU A 289 14.25 -17.49 19.28
C LEU A 289 15.26 -16.58 19.97
N GLN A 290 16.50 -16.60 19.48
CA GLN A 290 17.58 -15.79 19.99
C GLN A 290 17.69 -14.47 19.22
N TRP A 291 17.90 -13.37 19.94
CA TRP A 291 18.08 -12.03 19.39
C TRP A 291 19.44 -11.46 19.82
N ALA A 292 19.94 -10.48 19.07
CA ALA A 292 21.25 -9.88 19.29
C ALA A 292 21.20 -8.75 20.32
N PRO A 293 21.72 -8.92 21.55
CA PRO A 293 21.51 -7.92 22.62
C PRO A 293 22.16 -6.58 22.35
N HIS A 294 23.32 -6.60 21.68
CA HIS A 294 24.04 -5.41 21.25
C HIS A 294 23.31 -4.59 20.17
N LYS A 295 22.30 -5.15 19.50
CA LYS A 295 21.49 -4.48 18.47
C LYS A 295 20.10 -4.09 18.95
N LYS A 296 19.67 -4.56 20.13
CA LYS A 296 18.43 -4.07 20.77
C LYS A 296 18.50 -2.56 20.91
N ARG A 297 17.42 -1.84 20.61
CA ARG A 297 17.29 -0.38 20.76
C ARG A 297 15.94 0.00 21.34
N GLY A 298 15.88 1.15 21.98
CA GLY A 298 14.66 1.75 22.51
C GLY A 298 14.29 1.31 23.94
N PRO A 299 13.19 1.84 24.50
CA PRO A 299 12.24 2.75 23.85
C PRO A 299 12.87 4.12 23.53
N CYS A 300 12.61 4.66 22.34
CA CYS A 300 13.11 5.97 21.91
C CYS A 300 12.16 6.63 20.90
N ARG A 301 12.32 7.93 20.64
CA ARG A 301 11.46 8.71 19.73
C ARG A 301 11.98 8.79 18.31
N CYS A 302 13.25 8.46 18.10
CA CYS A 302 13.86 8.34 16.78
C CYS A 302 14.54 6.97 16.65
N ILE A 303 14.32 6.26 15.54
CA ILE A 303 14.90 4.92 15.36
C ILE A 303 15.24 4.64 13.89
N GLU A 304 16.39 4.01 13.67
CA GLU A 304 16.73 3.49 12.33
C GLU A 304 16.00 2.18 12.06
N PHE A 305 15.23 2.13 10.97
CA PHE A 305 14.51 0.95 10.51
C PHE A 305 14.55 0.87 8.97
N LEU A 306 14.94 -0.29 8.44
CA LEU A 306 15.05 -0.57 6.99
C LEU A 306 15.88 0.45 6.20
N GLY A 307 16.92 1.00 6.84
CA GLY A 307 17.84 1.95 6.22
C GLY A 307 17.34 3.41 6.17
N LEU A 308 16.18 3.69 6.76
CA LEU A 308 15.64 5.03 7.01
C LEU A 308 15.62 5.32 8.52
N LEU A 309 15.45 6.59 8.86
CA LEU A 309 15.30 7.09 10.21
C LEU A 309 13.86 7.56 10.40
N ILE A 310 13.13 6.91 11.32
CA ILE A 310 11.79 7.33 11.73
C ILE A 310 11.97 8.30 12.90
N CYS A 311 11.46 9.52 12.79
CA CYS A 311 11.51 10.54 13.84
C CYS A 311 10.09 10.89 14.30
N ASN A 312 9.85 10.85 15.61
CA ASN A 312 8.57 11.21 16.22
C ASN A 312 8.77 12.05 17.49
N THR A 313 9.48 13.17 17.37
CA THR A 313 9.71 14.13 18.45
C THR A 313 9.06 15.47 18.11
N GLU A 314 8.80 16.29 19.12
CA GLU A 314 8.33 17.67 18.90
C GLU A 314 9.33 18.42 18.00
N GLY A 315 8.83 19.14 16.99
CA GLY A 315 9.65 19.81 15.98
C GLY A 315 10.19 18.89 14.85
N LEU A 316 10.16 17.56 15.00
CA LEU A 316 10.62 16.62 13.97
C LEU A 316 9.80 15.33 13.95
N ARG A 317 8.74 15.31 13.13
CA ARG A 317 7.83 14.17 12.94
C ARG A 317 7.76 13.74 11.48
N GLY A 318 8.59 12.78 11.10
CA GLY A 318 8.72 12.31 9.72
C GLY A 318 9.68 11.14 9.57
N ILE A 319 9.74 10.58 8.38
CA ILE A 319 10.70 9.56 7.97
C ILE A 319 11.75 10.24 7.07
N THR A 320 13.03 10.00 7.37
CA THR A 320 14.17 10.62 6.69
C THR A 320 15.32 9.62 6.49
N ILE A 321 16.44 10.06 5.93
CA ILE A 321 17.70 9.30 5.88
C ILE A 321 18.57 9.64 7.08
N THR A 322 19.56 8.82 7.39
CA THR A 322 20.50 9.09 8.50
C THR A 322 21.53 10.15 8.09
N ARG A 323 22.09 10.89 9.07
CA ARG A 323 23.14 11.90 8.80
C ARG A 323 24.33 11.31 8.03
N LYS A 324 24.74 10.10 8.43
CA LYS A 324 25.81 9.35 7.75
C LYS A 324 25.48 9.04 6.29
N ARG A 325 24.26 8.59 6.01
CA ARG A 325 23.82 8.30 4.63
C ARG A 325 23.73 9.58 3.80
N ARG A 326 23.21 10.66 4.38
CA ARG A 326 23.14 11.98 3.76
C ARG A 326 24.54 12.49 3.37
N ALA A 327 25.50 12.46 4.29
CA ALA A 327 26.88 12.89 4.02
C ALA A 327 27.55 12.06 2.91
N LYS A 328 27.40 10.73 2.96
CA LYS A 328 27.93 9.85 1.90
C LYS A 328 27.33 10.17 0.54
N LEU A 329 26.01 10.36 0.47
CA LEU A 329 25.33 10.65 -0.78
C LEU A 329 25.71 12.03 -1.34
N ALA A 330 25.84 13.05 -0.48
CA ALA A 330 26.29 14.38 -0.87
C ALA A 330 27.71 14.32 -1.48
N SER A 331 28.63 13.61 -0.83
CA SER A 331 29.99 13.41 -1.36
C SER A 331 30.01 12.66 -2.70
N GLU A 332 29.17 11.63 -2.87
CA GLU A 332 29.05 10.93 -4.15
C GLU A 332 28.46 11.87 -5.23
N ILE A 333 27.45 12.69 -4.91
CA ILE A 333 26.89 13.70 -5.83
C ILE A 333 27.96 14.70 -6.28
N GLU A 334 28.75 15.22 -5.34
CA GLU A 334 29.85 16.16 -5.64
C GLU A 334 30.93 15.52 -6.51
N ALA A 335 31.31 14.27 -6.20
CA ALA A 335 32.28 13.54 -7.00
C ALA A 335 31.79 13.34 -8.45
N TRP A 336 30.51 13.01 -8.64
CA TRP A 336 29.94 12.91 -9.99
C TRP A 336 29.91 14.27 -10.69
N LEU A 337 29.46 15.34 -10.02
CA LEU A 337 29.42 16.69 -10.61
C LEU A 337 30.82 17.20 -11.01
N ALA A 338 31.87 16.80 -10.30
CA ALA A 338 33.25 17.13 -10.66
C ALA A 338 33.72 16.44 -11.97
N LEU A 339 33.02 15.39 -12.43
CA LEU A 339 33.27 14.74 -13.70
C LEU A 339 32.49 15.37 -14.87
N GLU A 340 31.68 16.41 -14.62
CA GLU A 340 30.94 17.07 -15.70
C GLU A 340 31.90 17.69 -16.71
N PRO A 341 31.88 17.25 -17.99
CA PRO A 341 32.79 17.77 -18.99
C PRO A 341 32.42 19.21 -19.36
N VAL A 342 33.42 20.07 -19.49
CA VAL A 342 33.24 21.43 -20.03
C VAL A 342 32.97 21.38 -21.53
N GLU A 343 33.65 20.47 -22.24
CA GLU A 343 33.45 20.14 -23.65
C GLU A 343 33.58 18.61 -23.86
N GLY A 344 32.78 18.05 -24.78
CA GLY A 344 32.76 16.62 -25.09
C GLY A 344 31.79 15.80 -24.23
N ASP A 345 31.72 14.49 -24.50
CA ASP A 345 30.83 13.56 -23.81
C ASP A 345 31.58 12.79 -22.71
N LEU A 346 30.95 12.62 -21.54
CA LEU A 346 31.45 11.73 -20.50
C LEU A 346 30.96 10.32 -20.78
N VAL A 347 31.89 9.38 -20.89
CA VAL A 347 31.62 7.95 -20.89
C VAL A 347 31.78 7.42 -19.47
N ALA A 348 30.73 6.79 -18.94
CA ALA A 348 30.74 6.21 -17.60
C ALA A 348 30.49 4.69 -17.64
N ASP A 349 31.05 3.96 -16.67
CA ASP A 349 30.73 2.54 -16.46
C ASP A 349 29.24 2.42 -16.06
N PRO A 350 28.41 1.68 -16.83
CA PRO A 350 27.01 1.47 -16.49
C PRO A 350 26.78 0.87 -15.09
N ARG A 351 27.72 0.08 -14.55
CA ARG A 351 27.62 -0.53 -13.23
C ARG A 351 27.81 0.48 -12.12
N GLU A 352 28.81 1.36 -12.25
CA GLU A 352 29.05 2.44 -11.29
C GLU A 352 27.87 3.41 -11.26
N LEU A 353 27.38 3.80 -12.44
CA LEU A 353 26.20 4.64 -12.59
C LEU A 353 24.95 3.98 -12.01
N ALA A 354 24.73 2.68 -12.25
CA ALA A 354 23.57 1.96 -11.72
C ALA A 354 23.64 1.85 -10.18
N SER A 355 24.82 1.61 -9.62
CA SER A 355 25.03 1.57 -8.17
C SER A 355 24.71 2.92 -7.52
N PHE A 356 25.19 4.02 -8.10
CA PHE A 356 24.90 5.38 -7.63
C PHE A 356 23.40 5.72 -7.74
N LEU A 357 22.80 5.52 -8.91
CA LEU A 357 21.38 5.82 -9.13
C LEU A 357 20.45 4.93 -8.29
N GLY A 358 20.86 3.69 -7.99
CA GLY A 358 20.15 2.82 -7.05
C GLY A 358 20.04 3.42 -5.64
N LYS A 359 21.10 4.10 -5.16
CA LYS A 359 21.06 4.81 -3.86
C LYS A 359 20.10 6.00 -3.92
N LEU A 360 20.11 6.78 -5.00
CA LEU A 360 19.18 7.90 -5.17
C LEU A 360 17.72 7.43 -5.27
N VAL A 361 17.46 6.33 -5.98
CA VAL A 361 16.14 5.69 -6.01
C VAL A 361 15.67 5.31 -4.61
N PHE A 362 16.52 4.66 -3.82
CA PHE A 362 16.21 4.33 -2.43
C PHE A 362 15.97 5.57 -1.56
N VAL A 363 16.64 6.69 -1.80
CA VAL A 363 16.44 7.92 -1.01
C VAL A 363 15.22 8.73 -1.50
N SER A 364 14.82 8.56 -2.76
CA SER A 364 13.71 9.31 -3.38
C SER A 364 12.33 9.08 -2.74
N GLN A 365 12.18 8.02 -1.95
CA GLN A 365 10.96 7.76 -1.17
C GLN A 365 10.76 8.74 0.00
N VAL A 366 11.83 9.35 0.52
CA VAL A 366 11.75 10.40 1.57
C VAL A 366 12.14 11.78 1.06
N VAL A 367 12.73 11.87 -0.14
CA VAL A 367 13.05 13.15 -0.79
C VAL A 367 11.87 13.61 -1.64
N LYS A 368 11.15 14.65 -1.19
CA LYS A 368 10.00 15.19 -1.92
C LYS A 368 10.40 15.63 -3.33
N GLY A 369 9.75 15.05 -4.34
CA GLY A 369 10.06 15.31 -5.75
C GLY A 369 11.30 14.57 -6.28
N GLY A 370 12.02 13.83 -5.44
CA GLY A 370 13.25 13.13 -5.84
C GLY A 370 13.03 12.23 -7.05
N ARG A 371 11.94 11.45 -7.08
CA ARG A 371 11.62 10.58 -8.22
C ARG A 371 11.39 11.34 -9.52
N THR A 372 10.78 12.52 -9.43
CA THR A 372 10.51 13.44 -10.54
C THR A 372 11.80 13.98 -11.13
N TYR A 373 12.76 14.34 -10.29
CA TYR A 373 14.05 14.90 -10.68
C TYR A 373 15.15 13.82 -10.76
N MET A 374 14.82 12.64 -11.26
CA MET A 374 15.79 11.59 -11.63
C MET A 374 15.53 10.98 -13.00
N GLN A 375 14.46 11.37 -13.70
CA GLN A 375 14.10 10.71 -14.97
C GLN A 375 15.14 10.95 -16.06
N GLY A 376 15.81 12.11 -16.07
CA GLY A 376 16.94 12.39 -16.95
C GLY A 376 18.16 11.55 -16.62
N MET A 377 18.41 11.28 -15.33
CA MET A 377 19.46 10.33 -14.94
C MET A 377 19.12 8.88 -15.30
N LEU A 378 17.85 8.47 -15.15
CA LEU A 378 17.43 7.10 -15.43
C LEU A 378 17.29 6.83 -16.93
N SER A 379 17.06 7.86 -17.75
CA SER A 379 17.00 7.71 -19.21
C SER A 379 18.33 7.31 -19.83
N GLN A 380 19.45 7.47 -19.13
CA GLN A 380 20.77 7.05 -19.62
C GLN A 380 20.84 5.53 -19.85
N PHE A 381 20.05 4.73 -19.12
CA PHE A 381 19.98 3.27 -19.31
C PHE A 381 19.06 2.83 -20.45
N LYS A 382 18.61 3.74 -21.32
CA LYS A 382 17.75 3.35 -22.45
C LYS A 382 18.49 2.38 -23.36
N GLY A 383 17.94 1.17 -23.55
CA GLY A 383 18.59 0.09 -24.31
C GLY A 383 19.42 -0.87 -23.45
N LEU A 384 19.45 -0.67 -22.13
CA LEU A 384 20.04 -1.60 -21.17
C LEU A 384 18.94 -2.25 -20.32
N VAL A 385 19.11 -3.52 -19.99
CA VAL A 385 18.30 -4.22 -18.99
C VAL A 385 19.04 -4.12 -17.66
N VAL A 386 18.55 -3.25 -16.78
CA VAL A 386 19.06 -3.14 -15.41
C VAL A 386 18.20 -4.00 -14.49
N ASP A 387 18.79 -5.10 -14.02
CA ASP A 387 18.27 -5.87 -12.90
C ASP A 387 18.74 -5.20 -11.60
N TRP A 388 17.89 -4.29 -11.11
CA TRP A 388 18.14 -3.56 -9.86
C TRP A 388 18.19 -4.47 -8.63
N GLN A 389 17.59 -5.67 -8.67
CA GLN A 389 17.61 -6.61 -7.56
C GLN A 389 18.95 -7.34 -7.47
N ARG A 390 19.53 -7.70 -8.63
CA ARG A 390 20.81 -8.39 -8.71
C ARG A 390 22.00 -7.45 -8.92
N GLY A 391 21.76 -6.15 -9.07
CA GLY A 391 22.79 -5.17 -9.43
C GLY A 391 23.43 -5.48 -10.79
N GLN A 392 22.72 -6.18 -11.67
CA GLN A 392 23.25 -6.60 -12.97
C GLN A 392 22.76 -5.66 -14.07
N VAL A 393 23.69 -5.17 -14.88
CA VAL A 393 23.37 -4.44 -16.12
C VAL A 393 23.70 -5.35 -17.28
N LYS A 394 22.70 -5.65 -18.12
CA LYS A 394 22.86 -6.45 -19.33
C LYS A 394 22.48 -5.62 -20.56
N PRO A 395 23.24 -5.68 -21.66
CA PRO A 395 22.85 -5.01 -22.88
C PRO A 395 21.60 -5.69 -23.46
N ALA A 396 20.66 -4.91 -24.02
CA ALA A 396 19.43 -5.46 -24.60
C ALA A 396 19.66 -6.19 -25.94
N SER A 397 20.80 -5.94 -26.59
CA SER A 397 21.29 -6.62 -27.79
C SER A 397 22.80 -6.88 -27.67
N ALA A 398 23.34 -7.82 -28.44
CA ALA A 398 24.73 -8.28 -28.29
C ALA A 398 25.74 -7.14 -28.46
N GLY A 399 26.45 -6.80 -27.37
CA GLY A 399 27.54 -5.83 -27.32
C GLY A 399 27.44 -4.92 -26.11
N TRP A 400 28.47 -4.97 -25.24
CA TRP A 400 28.64 -3.98 -24.17
C TRP A 400 29.03 -2.66 -24.83
N ARG A 401 28.27 -1.59 -24.60
CA ARG A 401 28.65 -0.24 -25.01
C ARG A 401 28.82 0.61 -23.76
N ASP A 402 29.88 1.38 -23.76
CA ASP A 402 30.12 2.51 -22.90
C ASP A 402 28.91 3.47 -22.93
N LEU A 403 28.50 3.96 -21.76
CA LEU A 403 27.29 4.78 -21.61
C LEU A 403 27.67 6.26 -21.61
N GLU A 404 27.25 6.97 -22.64
CA GLU A 404 27.37 8.42 -22.75
C GLU A 404 26.37 9.11 -21.82
N VAL A 405 26.87 9.98 -20.96
CA VAL A 405 26.08 10.72 -19.97
C VAL A 405 25.57 12.02 -20.58
N SER A 406 24.26 12.11 -20.82
CA SER A 406 23.67 13.29 -21.47
C SER A 406 23.48 14.50 -20.53
N PRO A 407 23.32 15.73 -21.04
CA PRO A 407 23.03 16.93 -20.24
C PRO A 407 21.83 16.81 -19.29
N ALA A 408 20.89 15.92 -19.59
CA ALA A 408 19.74 15.66 -18.74
C ALA A 408 20.13 15.02 -17.39
N PHE A 409 21.22 14.25 -17.34
CA PHE A 409 21.78 13.69 -16.11
C PHE A 409 22.27 14.81 -15.20
N TRP A 410 23.11 15.70 -15.72
CA TRP A 410 23.71 16.80 -14.96
C TRP A 410 22.69 17.76 -14.39
N ARG A 411 21.64 18.11 -15.16
CA ARG A 411 20.52 18.93 -14.67
C ARG A 411 19.83 18.30 -13.46
N ASP A 412 19.53 17.00 -13.55
CA ASP A 412 18.87 16.29 -12.47
C ASP A 412 19.80 16.16 -11.25
N LEU A 413 21.10 15.89 -11.46
CA LEU A 413 22.09 15.79 -10.40
C LEU A 413 22.28 17.11 -9.63
N ARG A 414 22.31 18.26 -10.33
CA ARG A 414 22.32 19.59 -9.68
C ARG A 414 21.06 19.85 -8.87
N TRP A 415 19.89 19.39 -9.35
CA TRP A 415 18.68 19.47 -8.54
C TRP A 415 18.84 18.68 -7.24
N TRP A 416 19.38 17.46 -7.29
CA TRP A 416 19.63 16.67 -6.08
C TRP A 416 20.62 17.35 -5.14
N GLN A 417 21.72 17.91 -5.65
CA GLN A 417 22.69 18.66 -4.84
C GLN A 417 22.02 19.81 -4.08
N GLY A 418 21.18 20.60 -4.75
CA GLY A 418 20.53 21.76 -4.13
C GLY A 418 19.36 21.44 -3.19
N HIS A 419 18.80 20.23 -3.25
CA HIS A 419 17.54 19.91 -2.56
C HIS A 419 17.64 18.75 -1.56
N LEU A 420 18.72 17.97 -1.55
CA LEU A 420 18.88 16.83 -0.65
C LEU A 420 18.63 17.21 0.82
N ASP A 421 19.19 18.32 1.28
CA ASP A 421 19.11 18.69 2.71
C ASP A 421 17.72 19.20 3.13
N GLN A 422 17.05 19.93 2.23
CA GLN A 422 15.79 20.63 2.53
C GLN A 422 14.55 19.77 2.27
N ARG A 423 14.70 18.67 1.52
CA ARG A 423 13.57 17.85 1.06
C ARG A 423 13.58 16.42 1.57
N SER A 424 14.58 16.01 2.36
CA SER A 424 14.75 14.62 2.85
C SER A 424 13.81 14.21 4.00
N LEU A 425 12.69 14.91 4.23
CA LEU A 425 11.75 14.59 5.30
C LEU A 425 10.36 14.33 4.74
N ALA A 426 9.92 13.08 4.84
CA ALA A 426 8.54 12.70 4.55
C ALA A 426 7.72 12.73 5.85
N PRO A 427 6.74 13.63 6.02
CA PRO A 427 5.96 13.73 7.25
C PRO A 427 5.19 12.45 7.60
N LEU A 428 5.04 12.18 8.90
CA LEU A 428 4.26 11.04 9.41
C LEU A 428 2.75 11.24 9.21
N VAL A 429 2.27 12.45 9.42
CA VAL A 429 0.86 12.82 9.23
C VAL A 429 0.68 13.23 7.76
N GLY A 430 -0.22 12.55 7.03
CA GLY A 430 -0.77 13.13 5.81
C GLY A 430 -1.70 14.26 6.23
N ASP A 431 -1.65 15.42 5.55
CA ASP A 431 -2.42 16.61 5.94
C ASP A 431 -3.91 16.22 6.15
N GLY A 432 -4.29 16.05 7.41
CA GLY A 432 -5.59 15.57 7.85
C GLY A 432 -6.65 16.67 7.90
N GLU A 433 -6.39 17.80 7.25
CA GLU A 433 -7.47 18.75 6.99
C GLU A 433 -8.39 18.10 5.97
N ALA A 434 -9.70 18.15 6.24
CA ALA A 434 -10.73 17.79 5.29
C ALA A 434 -10.57 18.70 4.06
N ALA A 435 -9.68 18.32 3.16
CA ALA A 435 -9.34 19.11 1.99
C ALA A 435 -10.56 19.10 1.09
N GLU A 436 -11.12 20.28 0.86
CA GLU A 436 -12.21 20.45 -0.08
C GLU A 436 -11.77 19.91 -1.44
N ALA A 437 -12.56 19.00 -2.01
CA ALA A 437 -12.22 18.34 -3.25
C ALA A 437 -12.57 19.26 -4.43
N VAL A 438 -11.59 19.49 -5.29
CA VAL A 438 -11.75 20.26 -6.54
C VAL A 438 -11.79 19.26 -7.68
N LEU A 439 -12.93 19.16 -8.38
CA LEU A 439 -13.06 18.24 -9.51
C LEU A 439 -12.69 18.97 -10.81
N THR A 440 -11.95 18.30 -11.69
CA THR A 440 -11.70 18.80 -13.03
C THR A 440 -11.70 17.74 -14.11
N GLY A 441 -12.27 18.08 -15.27
CA GLY A 441 -12.23 17.28 -16.49
C GLY A 441 -11.28 17.90 -17.53
N THR A 442 -10.47 17.05 -18.17
CA THR A 442 -9.47 17.43 -19.16
C THR A 442 -9.65 16.57 -20.40
N ASP A 443 -9.82 17.21 -21.55
CA ASP A 443 -9.89 16.55 -22.86
C ASP A 443 -9.08 17.40 -23.86
N ALA A 444 -8.12 16.80 -24.54
CA ALA A 444 -7.30 17.48 -25.52
C ALA A 444 -7.66 17.05 -26.94
N SER A 445 -8.19 17.99 -27.72
CA SER A 445 -8.41 17.81 -29.15
C SER A 445 -7.14 18.14 -29.97
N ASN A 446 -7.25 18.07 -31.30
CA ASN A 446 -6.18 18.52 -32.18
C ASN A 446 -5.93 20.04 -32.15
N TRP A 447 -6.90 20.83 -31.68
CA TRP A 447 -6.88 22.29 -31.80
C TRP A 447 -6.71 23.02 -30.46
N GLY A 448 -7.09 22.36 -29.36
CA GLY A 448 -7.05 22.92 -28.03
C GLY A 448 -7.45 21.93 -26.97
N THR A 449 -7.34 22.35 -25.72
CA THR A 449 -7.89 21.67 -24.56
C THR A 449 -8.92 22.58 -23.93
N GLY A 450 -9.96 22.01 -23.38
CA GLY A 450 -10.84 22.72 -22.47
C GLY A 450 -10.90 22.02 -21.12
N GLN A 451 -11.30 22.79 -20.14
CA GLN A 451 -11.00 22.51 -18.76
C GLN A 451 -12.21 22.95 -17.98
N VAL A 452 -12.78 22.02 -17.24
CA VAL A 452 -13.88 22.32 -16.33
C VAL A 452 -13.31 22.24 -14.94
N LEU A 453 -13.38 23.32 -14.18
CA LEU A 453 -12.94 23.40 -12.79
C LEU A 453 -14.17 23.61 -11.90
N TRP A 454 -14.37 22.70 -10.95
CA TRP A 454 -15.39 22.81 -9.92
C TRP A 454 -14.75 23.24 -8.61
N LEU A 455 -15.01 24.48 -8.20
CA LEU A 455 -14.40 25.08 -7.01
C LEU A 455 -15.48 25.86 -6.24
N ASP A 456 -15.61 25.59 -4.94
CA ASP A 456 -16.51 26.31 -4.01
C ASP A 456 -17.98 26.34 -4.50
N GLY A 457 -18.43 25.28 -5.17
CA GLY A 457 -19.79 25.18 -5.73
C GLY A 457 -20.00 25.89 -7.07
N ALA A 458 -18.98 26.57 -7.61
CA ALA A 458 -19.02 27.22 -8.92
C ALA A 458 -18.36 26.36 -10.01
N ARG A 459 -18.89 26.47 -11.24
CA ARG A 459 -18.30 25.89 -12.45
C ARG A 459 -17.53 26.96 -13.20
N GLU A 460 -16.25 26.71 -13.45
CA GLU A 460 -15.44 27.52 -14.36
C GLU A 460 -15.05 26.69 -15.58
N GLU A 461 -15.33 27.22 -16.75
CA GLU A 461 -14.88 26.62 -18.01
C GLU A 461 -13.80 27.49 -18.64
N ALA A 462 -12.67 26.86 -18.93
CA ALA A 462 -11.61 27.48 -19.71
C ALA A 462 -11.41 26.67 -20.98
N SER A 463 -11.48 27.33 -22.13
CA SER A 463 -11.05 26.77 -23.41
C SER A 463 -9.73 27.42 -23.81
N LEU A 464 -8.74 26.59 -24.15
CA LEU A 464 -7.40 27.02 -24.49
C LEU A 464 -7.04 26.46 -25.86
N SER A 465 -6.77 27.37 -26.79
CA SER A 465 -6.26 27.01 -28.11
C SER A 465 -4.78 26.66 -28.02
N PHE A 466 -4.40 25.51 -28.57
CA PHE A 466 -2.99 25.15 -28.67
C PHE A 466 -2.28 26.05 -29.67
N THR A 467 -1.11 26.53 -29.29
CA THR A 467 -0.15 27.17 -30.21
C THR A 467 0.29 26.18 -31.28
N HIS A 468 0.85 26.70 -32.39
CA HIS A 468 1.38 25.86 -33.47
C HIS A 468 2.43 24.84 -32.98
N ALA A 469 3.26 25.23 -32.00
CA ALA A 469 4.25 24.34 -31.40
C ALA A 469 3.61 23.23 -30.55
N GLU A 470 2.57 23.55 -29.76
CA GLU A 470 1.84 22.58 -28.93
C GLU A 470 1.05 21.59 -29.79
N ARG A 471 0.47 22.03 -30.92
CA ARG A 471 -0.27 21.15 -31.86
C ARG A 471 0.59 20.05 -32.47
N ARG A 472 1.89 20.28 -32.61
CA ARG A 472 2.86 19.30 -33.14
C ARG A 472 3.25 18.22 -32.12
N ARG A 473 2.89 18.38 -30.84
CA ARG A 473 3.22 17.42 -29.78
C ARG A 473 2.24 16.23 -29.79
N PRO A 474 2.68 15.04 -29.32
CA PRO A 474 1.81 13.86 -29.25
C PRO A 474 0.59 14.08 -28.36
N ILE A 475 -0.49 13.33 -28.62
CA ILE A 475 -1.75 13.43 -27.85
C ILE A 475 -1.53 13.29 -26.34
N ASN A 476 -0.75 12.30 -25.90
CA ASN A 476 -0.45 12.08 -24.48
C ASN A 476 0.21 13.30 -23.81
N TRP A 477 1.01 14.05 -24.57
CA TRP A 477 1.63 15.28 -24.07
C TRP A 477 0.61 16.41 -23.94
N ARG A 478 -0.28 16.55 -24.94
CA ARG A 478 -1.34 17.58 -24.94
C ARG A 478 -2.36 17.35 -23.82
N GLU A 479 -2.69 16.09 -23.53
CA GLU A 479 -3.54 15.68 -22.40
C GLU A 479 -2.92 16.06 -21.06
N LEU A 480 -1.64 15.71 -20.85
CA LEU A 480 -0.93 16.11 -19.63
C LEU A 480 -0.79 17.63 -19.52
N LEU A 481 -0.63 18.35 -20.63
CA LEU A 481 -0.63 19.81 -20.63
C LEU A 481 -1.99 20.35 -20.16
N GLY A 482 -3.10 19.73 -20.57
CA GLY A 482 -4.45 20.03 -20.06
C GLY A 482 -4.49 20.02 -18.53
N ILE A 483 -4.01 18.93 -17.92
CA ILE A 483 -3.91 18.80 -16.45
C ILE A 483 -3.09 19.93 -15.83
N VAL A 484 -1.93 20.23 -16.40
CA VAL A 484 -1.06 21.33 -15.92
C VAL A 484 -1.81 22.66 -15.96
N ARG A 485 -2.45 22.98 -17.09
CA ARG A 485 -3.15 24.25 -17.30
C ARG A 485 -4.34 24.43 -16.35
N VAL A 486 -5.10 23.38 -16.04
CA VAL A 486 -6.15 23.47 -15.02
C VAL A 486 -5.56 23.91 -13.69
N CYS A 487 -4.45 23.30 -13.30
CA CYS A 487 -3.81 23.62 -12.02
C CYS A 487 -3.27 25.06 -12.03
N GLU A 488 -2.86 25.59 -13.18
CA GLU A 488 -2.49 27.02 -13.34
C GLU A 488 -3.68 27.95 -13.19
N VAL A 489 -4.82 27.60 -13.81
CA VAL A 489 -6.07 28.38 -13.74
C VAL A 489 -6.62 28.39 -12.31
N GLY A 490 -6.61 27.25 -11.62
CA GLY A 490 -6.98 27.19 -10.22
C GLY A 490 -6.05 28.01 -9.34
N GLY A 491 -4.73 27.93 -9.61
CA GLY A 491 -3.71 28.78 -9.00
C GLY A 491 -3.77 28.75 -7.47
N GLY A 492 -3.62 29.92 -6.84
CA GLY A 492 -3.64 30.05 -5.38
C GLY A 492 -4.95 29.62 -4.70
N ARG A 493 -6.06 29.53 -5.46
CA ARG A 493 -7.37 29.11 -4.93
C ARG A 493 -7.43 27.61 -4.61
N LEU A 494 -6.48 26.84 -5.14
CA LEU A 494 -6.34 25.42 -4.84
C LEU A 494 -5.64 25.15 -3.50
N ARG A 495 -5.16 26.19 -2.81
CA ARG A 495 -4.39 26.05 -1.57
C ARG A 495 -5.17 25.27 -0.51
N GLY A 496 -4.54 24.24 0.04
CA GLY A 496 -5.12 23.33 1.04
C GLY A 496 -6.15 22.35 0.49
N LYS A 497 -6.40 22.35 -0.83
CA LYS A 497 -7.41 21.51 -1.48
C LYS A 497 -6.77 20.25 -2.09
N THR A 498 -7.59 19.21 -2.25
CA THR A 498 -7.24 18.04 -3.05
C THR A 498 -7.88 18.17 -4.42
N VAL A 499 -7.06 18.33 -5.45
CA VAL A 499 -7.49 18.44 -6.84
C VAL A 499 -7.63 17.05 -7.43
N LEU A 500 -8.86 16.64 -7.69
CA LEU A 500 -9.22 15.43 -8.39
C LEU A 500 -9.36 15.72 -9.89
N VAL A 501 -8.43 15.19 -10.68
CA VAL A 501 -8.41 15.33 -12.14
C VAL A 501 -8.89 14.05 -12.79
N GLU A 502 -9.91 14.18 -13.62
CA GLU A 502 -10.41 13.11 -14.49
C GLU A 502 -9.83 13.27 -15.89
N THR A 503 -9.30 12.19 -16.45
CA THR A 503 -8.77 12.12 -17.81
C THR A 503 -8.98 10.73 -18.39
N ASP A 504 -9.23 10.62 -19.69
CA ASP A 504 -9.28 9.34 -20.42
C ASP A 504 -7.89 8.86 -20.85
N ASN A 505 -6.90 9.74 -20.77
CA ASN A 505 -5.57 9.43 -21.22
C ASN A 505 -4.77 8.71 -20.12
N MET A 506 -4.66 7.39 -20.26
CA MET A 506 -3.90 6.54 -19.34
C MET A 506 -2.42 6.94 -19.20
N ALA A 507 -1.81 7.53 -20.23
CA ALA A 507 -0.42 7.99 -20.16
C ALA A 507 -0.28 9.30 -19.35
N ALA A 508 -1.18 10.26 -19.55
CA ALA A 508 -1.26 11.48 -18.75
C ALA A 508 -1.60 11.18 -17.29
N ARG A 509 -2.61 10.31 -17.06
CA ARG A 509 -2.94 9.79 -15.73
C ARG A 509 -1.74 9.12 -15.08
N GLY A 510 -1.08 8.21 -15.79
CA GLY A 510 0.10 7.53 -15.28
C GLY A 510 1.24 8.49 -14.93
N ALA A 511 1.49 9.49 -15.77
CA ALA A 511 2.56 10.47 -15.57
C ALA A 511 2.27 11.44 -14.41
N ALA A 512 1.06 11.97 -14.34
CA ALA A 512 0.62 12.87 -13.28
C ALA A 512 0.50 12.16 -11.93
N SER A 513 -0.13 10.98 -11.87
CA SER A 513 -0.26 10.23 -10.60
C SER A 513 1.09 9.81 -10.01
N LYS A 514 2.05 9.39 -10.85
CA LYS A 514 3.37 8.92 -10.40
C LYS A 514 4.41 10.03 -10.31
N PHE A 515 4.05 11.26 -10.68
CA PHE A 515 4.98 12.35 -10.96
C PHE A 515 6.23 11.90 -11.74
N SER A 516 6.05 11.06 -12.76
CA SER A 516 7.16 10.56 -13.58
C SER A 516 6.75 10.09 -14.97
N SER A 517 7.58 10.37 -15.97
CA SER A 517 7.44 9.92 -17.35
C SER A 517 8.79 9.57 -17.94
N LYS A 518 8.81 8.54 -18.80
CA LYS A 518 9.98 8.17 -19.60
C LYS A 518 10.20 9.09 -20.80
N ALA A 519 9.17 9.82 -21.23
CA ALA A 519 9.26 10.76 -22.34
C ALA A 519 9.72 12.13 -21.82
N ALA A 520 10.84 12.64 -22.35
CA ALA A 520 11.47 13.87 -21.86
C ALA A 520 10.52 15.09 -21.89
N ASP A 521 9.76 15.27 -22.97
CA ASP A 521 8.81 16.37 -23.10
C ASP A 521 7.67 16.31 -22.07
N MET A 522 7.15 15.10 -21.82
CA MET A 522 6.12 14.90 -20.79
C MET A 522 6.71 15.11 -19.39
N GLN A 523 7.96 14.70 -19.18
CA GLN A 523 8.60 14.88 -17.88
C GLN A 523 8.76 16.34 -17.50
N GLU A 524 8.95 17.24 -18.46
CA GLU A 524 8.99 18.68 -18.15
C GLU A 524 7.62 19.21 -17.71
N LEU A 525 6.52 18.70 -18.29
CA LEU A 525 5.17 18.99 -17.81
C LEU A 525 4.94 18.46 -16.39
N VAL A 526 5.41 17.26 -16.10
CA VAL A 526 5.35 16.68 -14.74
C VAL A 526 6.11 17.54 -13.74
N ARG A 527 7.31 18.04 -14.08
CA ARG A 527 8.07 18.97 -13.21
C ARG A 527 7.29 20.25 -12.98
N ARG A 528 6.66 20.81 -14.01
CA ARG A 528 5.80 21.99 -13.90
C ARG A 528 4.61 21.73 -12.99
N LEU A 529 3.96 20.58 -13.13
CA LEU A 529 2.84 20.16 -12.27
C LEU A 529 3.25 20.06 -10.80
N LEU A 530 4.42 19.44 -10.51
CA LEU A 530 4.96 19.38 -9.17
C LEU A 530 5.24 20.78 -8.61
N ARG A 531 5.90 21.65 -9.39
CA ARG A 531 6.14 23.05 -9.00
C ARG A 531 4.85 23.80 -8.68
N LEU A 532 3.80 23.63 -9.48
CA LEU A 532 2.49 24.22 -9.23
C LEU A 532 1.87 23.72 -7.93
N SER A 533 1.88 22.40 -7.70
CA SER A 533 1.36 21.81 -6.45
C SER A 533 2.07 22.36 -5.22
N GLU A 534 3.39 22.59 -5.30
CA GLU A 534 4.18 23.15 -4.21
C GLU A 534 3.94 24.65 -4.03
N THR A 535 3.86 25.40 -5.13
CA THR A 535 3.71 26.86 -5.13
C THR A 535 2.33 27.27 -4.62
N HIS A 536 1.30 26.54 -5.02
CA HIS A 536 -0.08 26.82 -4.64
C HIS A 536 -0.55 26.00 -3.44
N GLY A 537 0.19 24.97 -3.03
CA GLY A 537 -0.06 24.18 -1.82
C GLY A 537 -1.29 23.28 -1.93
N PHE A 538 -1.43 22.57 -3.05
CA PHE A 538 -2.54 21.63 -3.29
C PHE A 538 -2.04 20.19 -3.46
N ALA A 539 -2.89 19.23 -3.13
CA ALA A 539 -2.66 17.81 -3.42
C ALA A 539 -3.28 17.43 -4.76
N LEU A 540 -2.64 16.56 -5.54
CA LEU A 540 -3.16 16.10 -6.82
C LEU A 540 -3.55 14.63 -6.77
N ARG A 541 -4.77 14.31 -7.18
CA ARG A 541 -5.24 12.95 -7.45
C ARG A 541 -5.75 12.88 -8.88
N VAL A 542 -5.39 11.82 -9.59
CA VAL A 542 -5.79 11.66 -11.00
C VAL A 542 -6.46 10.30 -11.21
N THR A 543 -7.68 10.33 -11.70
CA THR A 543 -8.52 9.17 -11.99
C THR A 543 -8.71 9.02 -13.49
N HIS A 544 -8.85 7.77 -13.93
CA HIS A 544 -9.17 7.49 -15.32
C HIS A 544 -10.68 7.38 -15.49
N THR A 545 -11.23 8.20 -16.37
CA THR A 545 -12.63 8.17 -16.77
C THR A 545 -12.69 7.84 -18.26
N PRO A 546 -13.47 6.86 -18.74
CA PRO A 546 -13.59 6.59 -20.17
C PRO A 546 -14.05 7.84 -20.94
N GLY A 547 -13.51 8.09 -22.14
CA GLY A 547 -13.78 9.30 -22.93
C GLY A 547 -15.29 9.57 -23.17
N GLU A 548 -16.10 8.52 -23.31
CA GLU A 548 -17.58 8.61 -23.41
C GLU A 548 -18.25 9.24 -22.17
N LYS A 549 -17.51 9.41 -21.07
CA LYS A 549 -17.97 9.99 -19.79
C LYS A 549 -17.22 11.28 -19.42
N LEU A 550 -16.23 11.71 -20.22
CA LEU A 550 -15.54 12.99 -20.10
C LEU A 550 -16.26 14.01 -20.99
N ASP A 551 -17.43 14.46 -20.58
CA ASP A 551 -18.24 15.33 -21.45
C ASP A 551 -17.88 16.80 -21.26
N ARG A 552 -17.62 17.51 -22.37
CA ARG A 552 -17.76 18.97 -22.43
C ARG A 552 -19.13 19.32 -22.97
N PRO A 553 -19.80 20.32 -22.37
CA PRO A 553 -21.20 20.58 -22.62
C PRO A 553 -21.39 21.21 -24.00
N ASP A 554 -21.79 20.42 -24.97
CA ASP A 554 -22.69 20.93 -26.00
C ASP A 554 -23.85 19.93 -26.14
N GLN A 555 -24.94 20.32 -25.49
CA GLN A 555 -26.26 19.69 -25.44
C GLN A 555 -26.47 18.62 -24.36
N THR A 556 -26.81 19.12 -23.17
CA THR A 556 -28.01 18.70 -22.43
C THR A 556 -28.27 17.18 -22.37
N SER A 557 -27.31 16.39 -21.90
CA SER A 557 -27.61 15.16 -21.17
C SER A 557 -26.35 14.54 -20.58
N ARG A 558 -26.35 14.35 -19.25
CA ARG A 558 -25.53 13.38 -18.49
C ARG A 558 -24.12 13.81 -18.08
N GLY A 559 -24.08 14.80 -17.19
CA GLY A 559 -22.97 14.99 -16.27
C GLY A 559 -23.02 16.32 -15.53
N ASP A 560 -24.21 16.83 -15.27
CA ASP A 560 -24.36 18.19 -14.75
C ASP A 560 -23.77 18.32 -13.33
N ALA A 561 -23.30 19.54 -13.02
CA ALA A 561 -23.11 20.03 -11.65
C ALA A 561 -24.22 19.52 -10.78
N ILE A 562 -24.04 19.24 -9.49
CA ILE A 562 -25.25 19.17 -8.68
C ILE A 562 -25.80 20.58 -8.52
N GLU A 563 -26.78 20.92 -9.37
CA GLU A 563 -27.54 22.14 -9.24
C GLU A 563 -28.58 21.95 -8.15
N GLU A 564 -28.76 22.98 -7.34
CA GLU A 564 -29.83 23.03 -6.37
C GLU A 564 -31.17 23.05 -7.10
N SER A 565 -32.06 22.13 -6.72
CA SER A 565 -33.42 22.12 -7.24
C SER A 565 -34.06 23.50 -7.04
N ARG A 566 -34.59 24.13 -8.11
CA ARG A 566 -35.40 25.36 -7.97
C ARG A 566 -36.69 25.11 -7.17
N PHE A 567 -37.06 23.85 -7.00
CA PHE A 567 -38.10 23.44 -6.09
C PHE A 567 -37.63 23.65 -4.65
N ARG A 568 -38.43 24.36 -3.84
CA ARG A 568 -38.10 24.65 -2.44
C ARG A 568 -39.09 23.93 -1.53
N LEU A 569 -38.57 23.15 -0.58
CA LEU A 569 -39.39 22.65 0.52
C LEU A 569 -39.78 23.81 1.45
N ARG A 570 -40.98 23.76 2.01
CA ARG A 570 -41.39 24.69 3.08
C ARG A 570 -40.64 24.33 4.36
N SER A 571 -40.33 25.33 5.21
CA SER A 571 -39.60 25.15 6.47
C SER A 571 -40.14 23.99 7.33
N GLY A 572 -41.46 23.97 7.56
CA GLY A 572 -42.09 22.92 8.38
C GLY A 572 -41.99 21.50 7.82
N GLU A 573 -41.82 21.31 6.51
CA GLU A 573 -41.62 19.98 5.91
C GLU A 573 -40.17 19.52 6.06
N PHE A 574 -39.23 20.43 5.82
CA PHE A 574 -37.82 20.15 6.04
C PHE A 574 -37.53 19.86 7.53
N GLU A 575 -38.13 20.61 8.45
CA GLU A 575 -38.02 20.37 9.90
C GLU A 575 -38.51 18.97 10.30
N ARG A 576 -39.61 18.48 9.73
CA ARG A 576 -40.11 17.12 9.99
C ARG A 576 -39.18 16.03 9.45
N LEU A 577 -38.65 16.21 8.24
CA LEU A 577 -37.67 15.28 7.66
C LEU A 577 -36.36 15.28 8.45
N SER A 578 -35.92 16.46 8.89
CA SER A 578 -34.74 16.64 9.75
C SER A 578 -34.94 16.03 11.14
N ALA A 579 -36.13 16.13 11.75
CA ALA A 579 -36.43 15.51 13.04
C ALA A 579 -36.35 13.97 13.00
N ARG A 580 -36.61 13.35 11.84
CA ARG A 580 -36.66 11.89 11.69
C ARG A 580 -35.37 11.28 11.13
N PHE A 581 -34.80 11.89 10.10
CA PHE A 581 -33.62 11.38 9.40
C PHE A 581 -32.37 12.20 9.67
N GLY A 582 -32.53 13.45 10.09
CA GLY A 582 -31.46 14.31 10.55
C GLY A 582 -31.05 14.04 12.01
N PRO A 583 -30.35 14.98 12.66
CA PRO A 583 -29.85 16.23 12.06
C PRO A 583 -28.87 15.94 10.92
N PHE A 584 -29.02 16.64 9.80
CA PHE A 584 -28.12 16.49 8.65
C PHE A 584 -26.88 17.37 8.86
N SER A 585 -25.71 16.79 8.63
CA SER A 585 -24.41 17.44 8.79
C SER A 585 -23.77 17.82 7.46
N SER A 586 -24.42 17.47 6.34
CA SER A 586 -23.94 17.73 4.98
C SER A 586 -25.13 17.89 4.05
N PHE A 587 -25.04 18.82 3.11
CA PHE A 587 -26.16 19.25 2.27
C PHE A 587 -25.77 19.31 0.80
N ILE A 588 -26.68 18.85 -0.03
CA ILE A 588 -26.71 19.02 -1.47
C ILE A 588 -28.12 19.54 -1.75
N GLY A 589 -28.30 20.86 -1.94
CA GLY A 589 -29.62 21.49 -2.05
C GLY A 589 -29.75 22.79 -1.24
N ALA A 590 -30.81 23.55 -1.52
CA ALA A 590 -31.04 24.86 -0.92
C ALA A 590 -31.57 24.79 0.53
N GLU A 591 -32.06 23.64 0.97
CA GLU A 591 -32.60 23.44 2.32
C GLU A 591 -31.54 23.55 3.44
N ARG A 592 -30.25 23.72 3.09
CA ARG A 592 -29.22 24.12 4.05
C ARG A 592 -29.58 25.41 4.80
N GLU A 593 -30.27 26.34 4.13
CA GLU A 593 -30.64 27.63 4.71
C GLU A 593 -31.69 27.44 5.82
N LEU A 594 -32.61 26.49 5.63
CA LEU A 594 -33.61 26.08 6.61
C LEU A 594 -32.97 25.35 7.80
N ALA A 595 -31.93 24.55 7.54
CA ALA A 595 -31.16 23.88 8.59
C ALA A 595 -30.36 24.86 9.46
N GLN A 596 -29.79 25.91 8.85
CA GLN A 596 -29.05 26.96 9.56
C GLN A 596 -29.97 27.82 10.44
N GLN A 597 -31.22 28.03 10.04
CA GLN A 597 -32.23 28.78 10.81
C GLN A 597 -32.81 27.96 11.98
N SER A 598 -32.71 26.63 11.93
CA SER A 598 -33.39 25.72 12.86
C SER A 598 -32.49 25.00 13.88
N ALA A 599 -31.18 25.25 13.93
CA ALA A 599 -30.26 24.40 14.70
C ALA A 599 -30.04 24.84 16.16
N PRO A 600 -30.20 23.93 17.15
CA PRO A 600 -29.21 23.79 18.21
C PRO A 600 -27.95 23.12 17.63
N ALA A 601 -26.77 23.61 18.03
CA ALA A 601 -25.45 23.21 17.53
C ALA A 601 -25.29 21.68 17.33
N ALA A 602 -24.87 21.26 16.14
CA ALA A 602 -24.45 19.88 15.88
C ALA A 602 -23.30 19.50 16.84
N ARG A 603 -23.48 18.44 17.64
CA ARG A 603 -22.41 17.92 18.51
C ARG A 603 -21.28 17.36 17.64
N GLU A 604 -20.06 17.86 17.84
CA GLU A 604 -18.85 17.30 17.25
C GLU A 604 -18.75 15.79 17.58
N GLY A 605 -18.60 14.95 16.54
CA GLY A 605 -18.37 13.51 16.69
C GLY A 605 -19.53 12.55 16.37
N GLY A 606 -20.69 13.02 15.87
CA GLY A 606 -21.80 12.16 15.43
C GLY A 606 -21.63 11.54 14.03
N PRO A 607 -22.38 10.46 13.68
CA PRO A 607 -22.34 9.85 12.35
C PRO A 607 -22.79 10.84 11.27
N ARG A 608 -22.03 10.93 10.17
CA ARG A 608 -22.28 11.87 9.08
C ARG A 608 -23.61 11.56 8.37
N ARG A 609 -24.57 12.49 8.38
CA ARG A 609 -25.87 12.35 7.72
C ARG A 609 -26.05 13.39 6.62
N MET A 610 -26.42 12.95 5.42
CA MET A 610 -26.47 13.80 4.23
C MET A 610 -27.90 14.09 3.78
N TRP A 611 -28.20 15.35 3.47
CA TRP A 611 -29.41 15.78 2.76
C TRP A 611 -29.10 16.01 1.27
N VAL A 612 -29.95 15.50 0.37
CA VAL A 612 -29.72 15.55 -1.07
C VAL A 612 -31.00 15.92 -1.82
N HIS A 613 -31.03 17.08 -2.45
CA HIS A 613 -32.15 17.60 -3.25
C HIS A 613 -31.64 18.28 -4.54
N PRO A 614 -31.20 17.48 -5.52
CA PRO A 614 -30.69 17.94 -6.81
C PRO A 614 -31.82 18.31 -7.79
N THR A 615 -31.50 19.06 -8.86
CA THR A 615 -32.36 19.16 -10.05
C THR A 615 -32.47 17.82 -10.80
N SER A 616 -33.51 17.65 -11.64
CA SER A 616 -33.74 16.42 -12.42
C SER A 616 -32.55 15.99 -13.27
N SER A 617 -31.85 16.95 -13.87
CA SER A 617 -30.71 16.68 -14.76
C SER A 617 -29.42 16.28 -14.01
N THR A 618 -29.41 16.42 -12.68
CA THR A 618 -28.20 16.29 -11.83
C THR A 618 -28.30 15.16 -10.79
N VAL A 619 -29.41 14.42 -10.77
CA VAL A 619 -29.70 13.33 -9.84
C VAL A 619 -28.59 12.27 -9.82
N GLY A 620 -28.14 11.83 -11.01
CA GLY A 620 -27.08 10.83 -11.12
C GLY A 620 -25.75 11.28 -10.51
N SER A 621 -25.37 12.55 -10.72
CA SER A 621 -24.19 13.16 -10.13
C SER A 621 -24.31 13.27 -8.60
N ALA A 622 -25.48 13.63 -8.11
CA ALA A 622 -25.77 13.75 -6.68
C ALA A 622 -25.67 12.42 -5.93
N LEU A 623 -26.28 11.38 -6.50
CA LEU A 623 -26.23 10.04 -5.91
C LEU A 623 -24.83 9.42 -5.96
N ARG A 624 -24.01 9.77 -6.96
CA ARG A 624 -22.60 9.32 -7.03
C ARG A 624 -21.75 9.92 -5.91
N ARG A 625 -21.88 11.22 -5.64
CA ARG A 625 -21.20 11.88 -4.50
C ARG A 625 -21.59 11.28 -3.15
N VAL A 626 -22.85 10.87 -2.99
CA VAL A 626 -23.28 10.15 -1.78
C VAL A 626 -22.55 8.81 -1.67
N GLN A 627 -22.49 8.03 -2.74
CA GLN A 627 -21.81 6.74 -2.76
C GLN A 627 -20.30 6.87 -2.50
N GLU A 628 -19.65 7.90 -3.05
CA GLU A 628 -18.23 8.22 -2.80
C GLU A 628 -17.99 8.59 -1.33
N ALA A 629 -18.81 9.48 -0.77
CA ALA A 629 -18.72 9.85 0.65
C ALA A 629 -18.92 8.63 1.57
N MET A 630 -19.80 7.70 1.19
CA MET A 630 -19.98 6.43 1.89
C MET A 630 -18.77 5.49 1.76
N ALA A 631 -18.09 5.48 0.62
CA ALA A 631 -16.89 4.65 0.39
C ALA A 631 -15.63 5.18 1.10
N GLU A 632 -15.49 6.50 1.24
CA GLU A 632 -14.33 7.13 1.90
C GLU A 632 -14.31 6.94 3.43
N HIS A 633 -15.46 6.72 4.05
CA HIS A 633 -15.60 6.64 5.51
C HIS A 633 -15.93 5.22 6.01
N MET A 634 -15.37 4.19 5.36
CA MET A 634 -15.57 2.78 5.74
C MET A 634 -15.40 2.57 7.26
N GLY A 635 -16.50 2.26 7.95
CA GLY A 635 -16.54 2.04 9.40
C GLY A 635 -17.42 3.03 10.20
N GLN A 636 -17.84 4.16 9.63
CA GLN A 636 -18.78 5.09 10.25
C GLN A 636 -20.09 5.14 9.47
N ARG A 637 -21.12 4.35 9.86
CA ARG A 637 -22.45 4.23 9.22
C ARG A 637 -23.03 5.54 8.67
N PRO A 638 -22.76 5.95 7.42
CA PRO A 638 -23.28 7.19 6.88
C PRO A 638 -24.69 6.91 6.37
N THR A 639 -25.62 7.83 6.63
CA THR A 639 -27.00 7.75 6.12
C THR A 639 -27.33 8.98 5.29
N ALA A 640 -27.88 8.81 4.10
CA ALA A 640 -28.30 9.90 3.23
C ALA A 640 -29.80 9.84 2.95
N LEU A 641 -30.44 11.00 2.91
CA LEU A 641 -31.82 11.16 2.46
C LEU A 641 -31.84 12.01 1.20
N ALA A 642 -32.34 11.45 0.11
CA ALA A 642 -32.41 12.08 -1.20
C ALA A 642 -33.86 12.32 -1.65
N LEU A 643 -34.17 13.55 -2.05
CA LEU A 643 -35.40 13.93 -2.74
C LEU A 643 -35.08 14.10 -4.23
N VAL A 644 -35.58 13.20 -5.07
CA VAL A 644 -35.26 13.13 -6.50
C VAL A 644 -36.54 13.14 -7.34
N PRO A 645 -36.55 13.66 -8.57
CA PRO A 645 -37.74 13.63 -9.43
C PRO A 645 -38.23 12.19 -9.75
N ALA A 646 -39.52 12.04 -10.06
CA ALA A 646 -40.19 10.79 -10.41
C ALA A 646 -40.47 10.73 -11.92
N ASP A 647 -39.49 11.13 -12.71
CA ASP A 647 -39.56 11.22 -14.18
C ASP A 647 -39.22 9.89 -14.88
N GLY A 648 -38.79 8.87 -14.12
CA GLY A 648 -38.55 7.52 -14.62
C GLY A 648 -37.27 7.38 -15.44
N ASP A 649 -36.28 8.28 -15.31
CA ASP A 649 -35.05 8.22 -16.11
C ASP A 649 -34.28 6.88 -15.88
N PRO A 650 -34.08 6.06 -16.94
CA PRO A 650 -33.30 4.82 -16.87
C PRO A 650 -31.84 5.01 -16.45
N ALA A 651 -31.28 6.22 -16.60
CA ALA A 651 -29.87 6.52 -16.39
C ALA A 651 -29.47 6.46 -14.90
N TRP A 652 -30.31 6.98 -14.00
CA TRP A 652 -30.02 7.00 -12.55
C TRP A 652 -30.94 6.10 -11.71
N SER A 653 -32.08 5.63 -12.24
CA SER A 653 -32.95 4.67 -11.54
C SER A 653 -32.22 3.37 -11.14
N LYS A 654 -31.21 2.97 -11.92
CA LYS A 654 -30.30 1.85 -11.58
C LYS A 654 -29.46 2.08 -10.33
N MET A 655 -29.17 3.33 -9.98
CA MET A 655 -28.43 3.73 -8.77
C MET A 655 -29.33 3.71 -7.52
N LEU A 656 -30.65 3.69 -7.72
CA LEU A 656 -31.64 3.52 -6.66
C LEU A 656 -31.88 2.05 -6.25
N ARG A 657 -31.06 1.11 -6.74
CA ARG A 657 -31.22 -0.33 -6.47
C ARG A 657 -30.72 -0.78 -5.09
N HIS A 658 -30.02 0.09 -4.36
CA HIS A 658 -29.33 -0.25 -3.12
C HIS A 658 -29.85 0.52 -1.89
N GLY A 659 -31.02 1.15 -1.98
CA GLY A 659 -31.63 1.96 -0.92
C GLY A 659 -33.16 1.91 -0.98
N LEU A 660 -33.82 2.50 0.01
CA LEU A 660 -35.24 2.34 0.26
C LEU A 660 -36.02 3.58 -0.20
N VAL A 661 -37.02 3.40 -1.07
CA VAL A 661 -38.00 4.45 -1.37
C VAL A 661 -38.94 4.59 -0.18
N VAL A 662 -38.93 5.75 0.47
CA VAL A 662 -39.71 6.02 1.69
C VAL A 662 -40.93 6.91 1.44
N GLY A 663 -41.12 7.45 0.23
CA GLY A 663 -42.33 8.18 -0.18
C GLY A 663 -42.31 8.63 -1.65
N GLN A 664 -43.47 9.03 -2.20
CA GLN A 664 -43.62 9.58 -3.56
C GLN A 664 -44.56 10.79 -3.58
N TYR A 665 -44.30 11.77 -4.44
CA TYR A 665 -45.17 12.89 -4.79
C TYR A 665 -45.63 12.72 -6.25
N PRO A 666 -46.90 12.35 -6.52
CA PRO A 666 -47.40 12.18 -7.89
C PRO A 666 -47.46 13.50 -8.67
N ALA A 667 -47.26 13.43 -9.98
CA ALA A 667 -47.39 14.59 -10.86
C ALA A 667 -48.83 15.15 -10.85
N GLY A 668 -48.98 16.45 -10.62
CA GLY A 668 -50.27 17.16 -10.62
C GLY A 668 -51.05 17.10 -9.29
N SER A 669 -50.55 16.34 -8.31
CA SER A 669 -51.15 16.23 -6.99
C SER A 669 -50.50 17.22 -6.02
N ALA A 670 -51.30 17.84 -5.16
CA ALA A 670 -50.80 18.61 -4.01
C ALA A 670 -50.49 17.68 -2.80
N SER A 671 -50.35 16.37 -3.02
CA SER A 671 -50.31 15.38 -1.94
C SER A 671 -49.41 14.22 -2.30
N ALA A 672 -48.51 13.85 -1.38
CA ALA A 672 -47.69 12.65 -1.50
C ALA A 672 -48.56 11.38 -1.50
N VAL A 673 -48.17 10.37 -2.28
CA VAL A 673 -48.73 9.02 -2.25
C VAL A 673 -47.69 8.08 -1.65
N GLN A 674 -48.14 7.34 -0.65
CA GLN A 674 -47.36 6.52 0.26
C GLN A 674 -47.04 5.15 -0.38
N LEU A 675 -45.78 4.69 -0.33
CA LEU A 675 -45.39 3.37 -0.86
C LEU A 675 -44.93 2.38 0.24
N ALA A 676 -44.78 2.81 1.50
CA ALA A 676 -44.50 1.94 2.65
C ALA A 676 -45.18 2.43 3.95
N THR A 677 -45.62 1.51 4.81
CA THR A 677 -46.57 1.70 5.93
C THR A 677 -46.02 2.39 7.20
N ARG A 678 -45.09 3.36 7.10
CA ARG A 678 -44.63 4.13 8.30
C ARG A 678 -44.32 5.61 8.07
N PHE A 679 -45.12 6.35 7.30
CA PHE A 679 -45.04 7.82 7.23
C PHE A 679 -46.39 8.46 6.88
N THR A 680 -46.73 9.57 7.56
CA THR A 680 -47.88 10.43 7.22
C THR A 680 -47.36 11.82 6.83
N LEU A 681 -47.64 12.24 5.59
CA LEU A 681 -47.43 13.61 5.08
C LEU A 681 -48.81 14.19 4.79
N GLU A 682 -49.11 15.41 5.25
CA GLU A 682 -50.44 16.00 5.10
C GLU A 682 -50.63 16.83 3.81
N ARG A 683 -51.90 16.91 3.42
CA ARG A 683 -52.45 17.44 2.17
C ARG A 683 -52.29 18.96 2.11
N ASP A 684 -51.34 19.46 1.30
CA ASP A 684 -51.43 20.74 0.55
C ASP A 684 -50.04 21.25 0.10
N VAL A 685 -49.35 20.46 -0.72
CA VAL A 685 -48.09 20.84 -1.38
C VAL A 685 -48.06 20.38 -2.84
N ARG A 686 -48.04 21.32 -3.79
CA ARG A 686 -47.81 21.04 -5.21
C ARG A 686 -46.33 20.74 -5.47
N ILE A 687 -45.92 19.48 -5.33
CA ILE A 687 -44.67 18.95 -5.93
C ILE A 687 -45.08 18.00 -7.04
N THR A 688 -44.84 18.36 -8.29
CA THR A 688 -45.12 17.48 -9.43
C THR A 688 -43.99 16.46 -9.59
N GLY A 689 -44.25 15.20 -9.22
CA GLY A 689 -43.45 14.03 -9.61
C GLY A 689 -42.08 13.93 -8.93
N SER A 690 -41.98 13.49 -7.67
CA SER A 690 -40.70 13.24 -6.97
C SER A 690 -40.74 12.05 -6.00
N PHE A 691 -39.63 11.34 -5.77
CA PHE A 691 -39.45 10.27 -4.78
C PHE A 691 -38.57 10.73 -3.61
N VAL A 692 -38.88 10.24 -2.40
CA VAL A 692 -38.03 10.37 -1.20
C VAL A 692 -37.29 9.05 -0.97
N TYR A 693 -35.97 9.09 -0.84
CA TYR A 693 -35.10 7.93 -0.94
C TYR A 693 -34.03 7.90 0.17
N ALA A 694 -33.95 6.82 0.94
CA ALA A 694 -33.02 6.68 2.07
C ALA A 694 -31.90 5.64 1.78
N LEU A 695 -30.65 6.00 2.06
CA LEU A 695 -29.45 5.16 1.93
C LEU A 695 -28.80 4.96 3.31
N ALA A 696 -28.49 3.73 3.70
CA ALA A 696 -27.82 3.41 4.98
C ALA A 696 -26.72 2.34 4.79
N GLU A 697 -25.65 2.40 5.59
CA GLU A 697 -24.63 1.34 5.66
C GLU A 697 -25.22 0.08 6.29
N GLY A 698 -25.19 -1.02 5.54
CA GLY A 698 -25.88 -2.27 5.88
C GLY A 698 -26.88 -2.69 4.80
N GLY A 699 -26.42 -2.79 3.54
CA GLY A 699 -27.00 -3.76 2.62
C GLY A 699 -26.74 -5.14 3.20
N GLY A 700 -27.61 -5.56 4.12
CA GLY A 700 -27.48 -6.81 4.84
C GLY A 700 -27.32 -7.94 3.84
N VAL A 701 -26.51 -8.92 4.20
CA VAL A 701 -26.55 -10.26 3.61
C VAL A 701 -28.02 -10.65 3.52
N GLY A 702 -28.60 -10.57 2.32
CA GLY A 702 -30.00 -10.89 2.11
C GLY A 702 -30.16 -12.39 2.27
N SER A 703 -30.62 -12.80 3.44
CA SER A 703 -31.20 -14.11 3.64
C SER A 703 -32.63 -14.03 3.12
N LEU A 704 -32.90 -14.76 2.05
CA LEU A 704 -34.24 -14.89 1.49
C LEU A 704 -34.86 -16.14 2.08
N CYS A 705 -36.08 -16.05 2.56
CA CYS A 705 -36.76 -17.19 3.16
C CYS A 705 -38.05 -17.49 2.39
N GLN A 706 -38.26 -18.75 2.05
CA GLN A 706 -39.49 -19.22 1.44
C GLN A 706 -40.25 -20.06 2.47
N VAL A 707 -41.50 -19.69 2.73
CA VAL A 707 -42.42 -20.53 3.51
C VAL A 707 -42.85 -21.69 2.61
N VAL A 708 -42.48 -22.90 2.99
CA VAL A 708 -42.73 -24.12 2.22
C VAL A 708 -44.10 -24.71 2.58
N SER A 709 -44.53 -24.54 3.83
CA SER A 709 -45.88 -24.82 4.30
C SER A 709 -46.22 -23.93 5.50
N ASP A 710 -47.51 -23.57 5.60
CA ASP A 710 -48.10 -22.79 6.69
C ASP A 710 -49.45 -23.42 7.02
N ASP A 711 -49.41 -24.46 7.86
CA ASP A 711 -50.59 -25.27 8.19
C ASP A 711 -51.25 -24.80 9.51
N GLY A 712 -50.96 -23.57 9.93
CA GLY A 712 -51.57 -22.91 11.10
C GLY A 712 -50.90 -23.19 12.44
N ASP A 713 -50.23 -24.34 12.61
CA ASP A 713 -49.54 -24.70 13.86
C ASP A 713 -47.99 -24.76 13.74
N GLU A 714 -47.44 -24.96 12.54
CA GLU A 714 -45.98 -25.01 12.32
C GLU A 714 -45.58 -24.38 10.97
N LEU A 715 -44.66 -23.40 11.02
CA LEU A 715 -44.18 -22.66 9.86
C LEU A 715 -42.85 -23.26 9.37
N VAL A 716 -42.84 -23.94 8.22
CA VAL A 716 -41.61 -24.53 7.66
C VAL A 716 -40.97 -23.54 6.70
N VAL A 717 -39.79 -23.05 7.05
CA VAL A 717 -39.10 -21.99 6.30
C VAL A 717 -37.75 -22.48 5.76
N GLU A 718 -37.53 -22.35 4.45
CA GLU A 718 -36.24 -22.61 3.82
C GLU A 718 -35.43 -21.32 3.61
N TYR A 719 -34.15 -21.34 3.96
CA TYR A 719 -33.24 -20.19 3.92
C TYR A 719 -32.31 -20.22 2.71
N TRP A 720 -32.19 -19.08 2.05
CA TRP A 720 -31.40 -18.85 0.84
C TRP A 720 -30.44 -17.70 1.04
N ARG A 721 -29.18 -17.87 0.63
CA ARG A 721 -28.13 -16.85 0.81
C ARG A 721 -27.58 -16.39 -0.53
N LEU A 722 -27.47 -15.07 -0.71
CA LEU A 722 -26.94 -14.47 -1.94
C LEU A 722 -25.41 -14.65 -2.02
N ASP A 723 -24.92 -15.29 -3.08
CA ASP A 723 -23.47 -15.49 -3.30
C ASP A 723 -22.90 -14.44 -4.26
N LEU A 724 -22.27 -13.41 -3.68
CA LEU A 724 -21.64 -12.31 -4.42
C LEU A 724 -20.33 -12.70 -5.11
N THR A 725 -19.74 -13.86 -4.79
CA THR A 725 -18.46 -14.28 -5.38
C THR A 725 -18.60 -14.86 -6.79
N LYS A 726 -19.77 -15.40 -7.15
CA LYS A 726 -20.08 -15.90 -8.50
C LYS A 726 -20.73 -14.86 -9.42
N ALA A 727 -21.49 -13.89 -8.87
CA ALA A 727 -22.06 -12.78 -9.65
C ALA A 727 -20.98 -11.92 -10.35
N ALA A 728 -19.73 -11.96 -9.87
CA ALA A 728 -18.60 -11.26 -10.46
C ALA A 728 -17.93 -11.99 -11.65
N ARG A 729 -18.37 -13.20 -12.04
CA ARG A 729 -17.75 -13.96 -13.15
C ARG A 729 -18.77 -14.41 -14.21
N LYS A 730 -18.80 -13.66 -15.31
CA LYS A 730 -19.34 -13.94 -16.68
C LYS A 730 -20.88 -14.15 -16.84
N VAL A 731 -21.48 -13.16 -17.52
CA VAL A 731 -22.58 -13.20 -18.51
C VAL A 731 -23.81 -14.09 -18.19
N GLY A 732 -24.83 -13.49 -17.58
CA GLY A 732 -26.21 -14.01 -17.44
C GLY A 732 -27.11 -13.01 -16.68
N PRO A 733 -28.43 -12.93 -16.92
CA PRO A 733 -29.29 -11.91 -16.33
C PRO A 733 -29.98 -12.43 -15.05
N GLY A 734 -29.27 -12.49 -13.92
CA GLY A 734 -29.92 -12.76 -12.63
C GLY A 734 -28.97 -12.97 -11.44
N PRO A 735 -29.39 -12.64 -10.20
CA PRO A 735 -28.67 -13.04 -8.99
C PRO A 735 -28.79 -14.55 -8.74
N ILE A 736 -27.69 -15.21 -8.37
CA ILE A 736 -27.63 -16.64 -8.03
C ILE A 736 -27.69 -16.80 -6.51
N PHE A 737 -28.57 -17.68 -6.03
CA PHE A 737 -28.74 -17.98 -4.61
C PHE A 737 -28.25 -19.40 -4.28
N LEU A 738 -27.74 -19.59 -3.06
CA LEU A 738 -27.38 -20.90 -2.51
C LEU A 738 -28.47 -21.38 -1.55
N ARG A 739 -28.96 -22.61 -1.78
CA ARG A 739 -29.85 -23.31 -0.85
C ARG A 739 -29.00 -23.99 0.22
N GLU A 740 -29.29 -23.74 1.50
CA GLU A 740 -28.69 -24.50 2.59
C GLU A 740 -29.75 -25.38 3.24
N LYS A 741 -29.69 -26.69 2.96
CA LYS A 741 -30.36 -27.73 3.76
C LYS A 741 -29.25 -28.52 4.46
N ALA A 742 -29.46 -28.90 5.71
CA ALA A 742 -28.44 -29.57 6.53
C ALA A 742 -27.81 -30.76 5.76
N GLY A 743 -26.60 -30.56 5.22
CA GLY A 743 -25.78 -31.60 4.56
C GLY A 743 -25.57 -31.52 3.04
N VAL A 744 -26.30 -30.69 2.27
CA VAL A 744 -26.11 -30.59 0.79
C VAL A 744 -26.23 -29.12 0.32
N ARG A 745 -25.26 -28.66 -0.48
CA ARG A 745 -25.24 -27.32 -1.12
C ARG A 745 -25.45 -27.44 -2.63
N GLU A 746 -26.53 -26.84 -3.13
CA GLU A 746 -26.82 -26.71 -4.57
C GLU A 746 -27.04 -25.23 -4.93
N SER A 747 -26.73 -24.86 -6.18
CA SER A 747 -26.83 -23.48 -6.71
C SER A 747 -27.98 -23.34 -7.70
N TYR A 748 -28.74 -22.25 -7.61
CA TYR A 748 -29.96 -22.03 -8.41
C TYR A 748 -30.07 -20.58 -8.93
N GLU A 749 -30.65 -20.40 -10.13
CA GLU A 749 -31.03 -19.10 -10.70
C GLU A 749 -32.50 -18.80 -10.36
N ALA A 750 -32.75 -17.72 -9.60
CA ALA A 750 -34.07 -17.42 -9.06
C ALA A 750 -34.98 -16.66 -10.03
N ASP A 751 -36.26 -17.03 -10.09
CA ASP A 751 -37.35 -16.20 -10.64
C ASP A 751 -37.77 -15.16 -9.58
N PRO A 752 -37.61 -13.84 -9.81
CA PRO A 752 -37.87 -12.80 -8.83
C PRO A 752 -39.29 -12.77 -8.24
N VAL A 753 -40.27 -13.42 -8.89
CA VAL A 753 -41.69 -13.34 -8.51
C VAL A 753 -42.04 -14.26 -7.33
N GLN A 754 -41.20 -15.27 -7.01
CA GLN A 754 -41.51 -16.29 -5.99
C GLN A 754 -40.89 -16.02 -4.60
N PHE A 755 -40.20 -14.90 -4.41
CA PHE A 755 -39.33 -14.66 -3.26
C PHE A 755 -39.74 -13.39 -2.49
N TRP A 756 -39.90 -13.49 -1.17
CA TRP A 756 -40.36 -12.40 -0.29
C TRP A 756 -39.21 -11.89 0.58
N SER A 757 -39.07 -10.56 0.74
CA SER A 757 -38.13 -10.01 1.74
C SER A 757 -38.67 -10.24 3.16
N VAL A 758 -37.75 -10.48 4.12
CA VAL A 758 -38.05 -10.85 5.52
C VAL A 758 -38.89 -9.81 6.27
N ASP A 759 -39.05 -8.60 5.73
CA ASP A 759 -39.88 -7.55 6.34
C ASP A 759 -41.40 -7.75 6.13
N HIS A 760 -41.84 -8.75 5.35
CA HIS A 760 -43.26 -8.96 5.03
C HIS A 760 -44.04 -9.95 5.92
N ILE A 761 -43.38 -10.69 6.83
CA ILE A 761 -44.07 -11.73 7.64
C ILE A 761 -44.38 -11.28 9.08
N VAL A 762 -43.74 -10.23 9.59
CA VAL A 762 -43.98 -9.75 10.96
C VAL A 762 -44.75 -8.43 10.96
N GLY A 763 -46.06 -8.53 10.82
CA GLY A 763 -46.98 -7.41 11.10
C GLY A 763 -47.00 -7.06 12.59
N PRO A 764 -47.29 -5.80 12.98
CA PRO A 764 -47.33 -5.40 14.37
C PRO A 764 -48.54 -6.01 15.07
N VAL A 765 -48.30 -6.89 16.05
CA VAL A 765 -49.33 -7.25 17.03
C VAL A 765 -49.67 -5.99 17.84
N VAL A 766 -50.89 -5.50 17.63
CA VAL A 766 -51.53 -4.45 18.43
C VAL A 766 -51.75 -5.02 19.82
N ALA A 767 -51.25 -4.33 20.85
CA ALA A 767 -51.59 -4.63 22.23
C ALA A 767 -53.07 -4.30 22.49
N SER A 768 -53.83 -5.29 22.96
CA SER A 768 -55.07 -5.08 23.71
C SER A 768 -55.13 -6.08 24.87
N ALA A 769 -55.25 -5.51 26.07
CA ALA A 769 -55.32 -6.11 27.42
C ALA A 769 -54.00 -6.67 27.98
#